data_AF-A0A2D7YQZ6-F1
#
_entry.id   AF-A0A2D7YQZ6-F1
#
_cell.length_a   1.000
_cell.length_b   1.000
_cell.length_c   1.000
_cell.angle_alpha   90.00
_cell.angle_beta   90.00
_cell.angle_gamma   90.00
#
_symmetry.space_group_name_H-M   'P 1'
#
loop_
_entity.id
_entity.type
_entity.pdbx_description
1 polymer ?
#
loop_
_entity_poly.entity_id
_entity_poly.type
_entity_poly.pdbx_seq_one_letter_code
_entity_poly.pdbx_strand_id
1 'polypeptide(L)'
;MASAGVGVAAASGAFVGVPYVGWAVGLAAAYIDQTVIYPMLAGDPEESRLPQLASLPSTEQGPGAPRVFALGARMRVPSHVMYQSNKAREESVGGGSKGGTDVSLKRVYVNALVHLNDRPTAQLLQLIGNGQLILFNDRNLIGVTGANLSAAVSGSNVIVSLVDEYDPDFRDTFKVGDLVMPSNFVRVAGPTTWNGKHYEVTAMAAATPTSGSTLTVKPISGESVTSLSYTGGTPFSPASVKRVDNALGGSTMNVRIDPLNYPSVRSSLVDPGVVFQPQDQVVLLNAKIITTATGVAYTTPVPCVVRDVINAGQNILLNKTFQTVAPVLGNEWSLDSNNDIEPFDGRELLLVMAADQPFTTGIFPEGFDAVANFSGGDDDQGQPEVLVSDVGSGNTSNYRGMASQGLTDFYVSAFGDQMPTNLEAILDIDEQMTWPQALEAVLQRGDLRNTQIDASSVAQRPFRGAFVRGIAPVTTQLQPLLVAGQILTQDRAGVLCLFDVDNADSVQLENGAALSDLGARTDGQQMPYDKVQMEDKPEADMPTSIGLRFQDPDAAYAIGFEHFGLRNPEGTQHVNEQVMDLSSIVLTRREARNLTTTLMRRAWINRRTYRFTLPAAYLHLLENDLVTWTDDEGTDIVARIIQRDIGANFLVNVTAVAEQTDIAVAGSPVQTSSTIVPQSTPSPALVSTLAIDAPATSNAEVTTPGLRLAVTLLGGTLQTATIYESQDGNSYLPVGSIADSAAFALTLGTLSAQTASEEYGTSTVSLRSQTVDVYWVNQGTDTIEACTQAQAEAGKNWCAITNVSTGAVEIAAFTTVTDNGDQTFTLGGWLRGLRGTSPIAQASGSSIVLLNQSTGGLFFREFAGPTPTTLKYKVVPSGADLATVDELTVSSPAFRNVLPLPVRYATKAYVSASAVTRFMIHAGPGTGQSPVHWERAVLPLGTQPPHTLDEPYEGYRIKFYRDGAFDVQVDSVLIEADPSTGSNTLRDRFFDWPDARATAAGYTPGSSETYYIGVQQIGQHGDSPEAQFIV
;
A
#
# COMPACT_ATOMS: atom_id res chain seq x y z
N MET A 1 -19.78 73.99 24.88
CA MET A 1 -20.15 74.73 23.65
C MET A 1 -20.22 73.71 22.51
N ALA A 2 -21.28 73.76 21.67
CA ALA A 2 -21.52 73.07 20.37
C ALA A 2 -20.83 71.70 20.08
N SER A 3 -21.52 70.56 19.88
CA SER A 3 -22.33 70.13 18.69
C SER A 3 -21.59 70.25 17.34
N ALA A 4 -21.49 69.28 16.42
CA ALA A 4 -21.88 67.85 16.30
C ALA A 4 -21.01 67.22 15.14
N GLY A 5 -21.10 65.97 14.65
CA GLY A 5 -21.95 64.79 14.87
C GLY A 5 -21.72 63.72 13.76
N VAL A 6 -22.53 62.64 13.72
CA VAL A 6 -22.56 61.53 12.72
C VAL A 6 -21.38 60.52 12.77
N GLY A 7 -21.65 59.25 12.46
CA GLY A 7 -20.65 58.17 12.39
C GLY A 7 -21.13 56.97 11.53
N VAL A 8 -20.57 55.79 11.81
CA VAL A 8 -20.90 54.42 11.30
C VAL A 8 -20.12 53.89 10.06
N ALA A 9 -19.36 52.81 10.33
CA ALA A 9 -19.01 51.62 9.53
C ALA A 9 -18.26 51.67 8.16
N ALA A 10 -16.99 51.23 8.22
CA ALA A 10 -16.46 49.93 7.71
C ALA A 10 -16.34 49.56 6.20
N ALA A 11 -15.27 48.78 5.96
CA ALA A 11 -15.07 47.67 4.99
C ALA A 11 -14.51 47.93 3.57
N SER A 12 -13.32 47.35 3.34
CA SER A 12 -12.56 47.01 2.10
C SER A 12 -11.05 47.20 2.41
N GLY A 13 -10.06 46.55 1.78
CA GLY A 13 -9.97 45.51 0.74
C GLY A 13 -8.47 45.17 0.52
N ALA A 14 -8.13 44.08 -0.17
CA ALA A 14 -6.75 43.56 -0.29
C ALA A 14 -5.74 44.47 -1.03
N PHE A 15 -4.42 44.28 -0.83
CA PHE A 15 -3.43 43.87 -1.86
C PHE A 15 -1.95 43.82 -1.34
N VAL A 16 -1.36 42.60 -1.37
CA VAL A 16 0.02 42.20 -1.79
C VAL A 16 1.27 43.09 -1.50
N GLY A 17 2.30 42.51 -0.83
CA GLY A 17 3.66 42.44 -1.45
C GLY A 17 4.97 42.91 -0.76
N VAL A 18 5.47 42.26 0.32
CA VAL A 18 6.92 41.88 0.60
C VAL A 18 7.99 43.02 0.76
N PRO A 19 9.14 42.93 1.50
CA PRO A 19 9.77 41.86 2.34
C PRO A 19 10.27 42.22 3.79
N TYR A 20 10.49 41.17 4.61
CA TYR A 20 11.53 40.96 5.65
C TYR A 20 11.64 41.75 7.00
N VAL A 21 12.18 41.01 8.00
CA VAL A 21 12.64 41.36 9.38
C VAL A 21 11.57 41.41 10.49
N GLY A 22 11.69 40.55 11.51
CA GLY A 22 10.88 40.67 12.75
C GLY A 22 10.69 39.46 13.69
N TRP A 23 11.39 38.33 13.53
CA TRP A 23 11.09 37.05 14.23
C TRP A 23 11.46 36.94 15.74
N ALA A 24 11.57 38.05 16.48
CA ALA A 24 12.34 38.07 17.75
C ALA A 24 11.64 38.58 19.03
N VAL A 25 10.33 38.83 19.05
CA VAL A 25 9.66 39.43 20.24
C VAL A 25 8.45 38.62 20.78
N GLY A 26 7.90 37.67 20.02
CA GLY A 26 6.72 36.90 20.45
C GLY A 26 6.97 35.87 21.57
N LEU A 27 8.19 35.36 21.71
CA LEU A 27 8.49 34.21 22.59
C LEU A 27 8.75 34.57 24.06
N ALA A 28 9.02 35.84 24.38
CA ALA A 28 9.35 36.25 25.76
C ALA A 28 8.12 36.45 26.66
N ALA A 29 6.95 36.74 26.09
CA ALA A 29 5.72 36.98 26.87
C ALA A 29 5.13 35.68 27.45
N ALA A 30 5.10 34.60 26.65
CA ALA A 30 4.52 33.32 27.07
C ALA A 30 5.30 32.66 28.24
N TYR A 31 6.63 32.84 28.28
CA TYR A 31 7.47 32.23 29.32
C TYR A 31 7.21 32.85 30.71
N ILE A 32 6.90 34.14 30.79
CA ILE A 32 6.67 34.85 32.07
C ILE A 32 5.30 34.49 32.65
N ASP A 33 4.24 34.43 31.82
CA ASP A 33 2.91 33.97 32.26
C ASP A 33 2.95 32.54 32.80
N GLN A 34 3.70 31.66 32.13
CA GLN A 34 3.75 30.23 32.46
C GLN A 34 4.63 29.91 33.69
N THR A 35 5.67 30.71 33.98
CA THR A 35 6.63 30.42 35.06
C THR A 35 6.41 31.21 36.35
N VAL A 36 5.74 32.37 36.31
CA VAL A 36 5.63 33.27 37.48
C VAL A 36 4.18 33.40 37.98
N ILE A 37 3.21 33.52 37.08
CA ILE A 37 1.82 33.87 37.45
C ILE A 37 1.00 32.62 37.80
N TYR A 38 1.07 31.56 37.00
CA TYR A 38 0.30 30.33 37.24
C TYR A 38 0.63 29.61 38.58
N PRO A 39 1.91 29.46 38.99
CA PRO A 39 2.25 28.78 40.26
C PRO A 39 1.81 29.53 41.52
N MET A 40 1.41 30.80 41.41
CA MET A 40 0.90 31.60 42.54
C MET A 40 -0.62 31.53 42.73
N LEU A 41 -1.37 30.96 41.77
CA LEU A 41 -2.84 31.01 41.75
C LEU A 41 -3.54 29.68 42.02
N ALA A 42 -2.82 28.56 41.96
CA ALA A 42 -3.36 27.21 42.16
C ALA A 42 -2.68 26.52 43.35
N GLY A 43 -3.46 26.16 44.37
CA GLY A 43 -3.00 25.40 45.53
C GLY A 43 -2.75 23.92 45.23
N ASP A 44 -1.91 23.31 46.07
CA ASP A 44 -1.46 21.92 46.14
C ASP A 44 -0.97 21.21 44.83
N PRO A 45 0.33 20.85 44.74
CA PRO A 45 0.91 20.22 43.55
C PRO A 45 0.47 18.79 43.21
N GLU A 46 -0.20 18.07 44.12
CA GLU A 46 -0.50 16.63 43.91
C GLU A 46 -1.80 16.35 43.14
N GLU A 47 -2.77 17.27 43.14
CA GLU A 47 -4.08 17.06 42.49
C GLU A 47 -4.23 17.69 41.08
N SER A 48 -3.22 18.41 40.58
CA SER A 48 -3.30 19.19 39.33
C SER A 48 -2.62 18.54 38.10
N ARG A 49 -2.46 17.21 38.08
CA ARG A 49 -1.96 16.47 36.90
C ARG A 49 -3.01 16.34 35.79
N LEU A 50 -3.19 17.42 35.03
CA LEU A 50 -3.77 17.37 33.67
C LEU A 50 -2.67 17.04 32.63
N PRO A 51 -3.05 16.48 31.46
CA PRO A 51 -2.12 15.68 30.65
C PRO A 51 -1.01 16.51 29.98
N GLN A 52 0.14 15.87 29.82
CA GLN A 52 1.31 16.45 29.16
C GLN A 52 1.09 16.70 27.67
N LEU A 53 2.05 17.42 27.08
CA LEU A 53 2.14 17.96 25.71
C LEU A 53 2.14 16.90 24.58
N ALA A 54 1.16 15.99 24.58
CA ALA A 54 0.99 14.88 23.63
C ALA A 54 -0.43 14.81 23.04
N SER A 55 -1.33 15.76 23.39
CA SER A 55 -2.55 16.02 22.65
C SER A 55 -2.24 16.83 21.39
N LEU A 56 -1.72 16.15 20.36
CA LEU A 56 -1.97 16.56 18.99
C LEU A 56 -3.49 16.77 18.81
N PRO A 57 -3.94 17.71 17.97
CA PRO A 57 -5.35 18.07 17.89
C PRO A 57 -6.19 16.82 17.62
N SER A 58 -7.26 16.64 18.41
CA SER A 58 -8.25 15.63 18.10
C SER A 58 -8.72 15.86 16.67
N THR A 59 -8.55 14.84 15.82
CA THR A 59 -9.09 14.85 14.47
C THR A 59 -10.60 15.01 14.52
N GLU A 60 -11.24 15.29 13.39
CA GLU A 60 -12.71 15.43 13.28
C GLU A 60 -13.50 14.14 13.63
N GLN A 61 -12.80 13.08 14.06
CA GLN A 61 -13.32 11.77 14.48
C GLN A 61 -12.86 11.35 15.89
N GLY A 62 -12.29 12.28 16.68
CA GLY A 62 -11.95 12.04 18.09
C GLY A 62 -13.19 11.86 19.00
N PRO A 63 -13.00 11.49 20.28
CA PRO A 63 -14.10 11.28 21.22
C PRO A 63 -15.05 12.48 21.29
N GLY A 64 -16.32 12.27 20.96
CA GLY A 64 -17.35 13.33 20.84
C GLY A 64 -17.68 13.76 19.41
N ALA A 65 -17.07 13.15 18.39
CA ALA A 65 -17.44 13.33 16.99
C ALA A 65 -18.91 12.95 16.69
N PRO A 66 -19.54 13.55 15.66
CA PRO A 66 -20.94 13.31 15.34
C PRO A 66 -21.20 11.87 14.87
N ARG A 67 -22.03 11.13 15.61
CA ARG A 67 -22.47 9.76 15.28
C ARG A 67 -23.19 9.69 13.94
N VAL A 68 -23.15 8.53 13.29
CA VAL A 68 -23.85 8.25 12.04
C VAL A 68 -25.09 7.38 12.27
N PHE A 69 -26.18 7.72 11.58
CA PHE A 69 -27.38 6.90 11.47
C PHE A 69 -27.55 6.49 10.01
N ALA A 70 -27.37 5.21 9.74
CA ALA A 70 -27.39 4.61 8.42
C ALA A 70 -28.53 3.59 8.27
N LEU A 71 -29.07 3.53 7.06
CA LEU A 71 -30.29 2.84 6.65
C LEU A 71 -30.06 2.10 5.32
N GLY A 72 -30.86 1.09 5.03
CA GLY A 72 -30.87 0.37 3.75
C GLY A 72 -30.00 -0.89 3.73
N ALA A 73 -29.82 -1.48 2.55
CA ALA A 73 -29.09 -2.73 2.38
C ALA A 73 -27.61 -2.63 2.77
N ARG A 74 -26.83 -1.83 2.02
CA ARG A 74 -25.36 -1.75 2.13
C ARG A 74 -24.86 -0.37 1.78
N MET A 75 -23.95 0.19 2.58
CA MET A 75 -23.33 1.48 2.24
C MET A 75 -22.00 1.78 2.94
N ARG A 76 -21.30 2.83 2.48
CA ARG A 76 -20.10 3.40 3.12
C ARG A 76 -20.48 4.55 4.05
N VAL A 77 -19.94 4.55 5.26
CA VAL A 77 -20.15 5.58 6.29
C VAL A 77 -18.82 6.05 6.87
N PRO A 78 -18.71 7.32 7.28
CA PRO A 78 -17.62 7.74 8.16
C PRO A 78 -17.82 7.11 9.55
N SER A 79 -16.77 6.54 10.13
CA SER A 79 -16.78 5.96 11.48
C SER A 79 -15.96 6.81 12.46
N HIS A 80 -16.24 6.69 13.76
CA HIS A 80 -15.58 7.52 14.77
C HIS A 80 -15.11 6.72 15.99
N VAL A 81 -14.06 7.21 16.66
CA VAL A 81 -13.48 6.54 17.82
C VAL A 81 -14.26 6.95 19.08
N MET A 82 -15.04 6.03 19.65
CA MET A 82 -15.79 6.25 20.89
C MET A 82 -14.90 6.17 22.13
N TYR A 83 -13.98 5.21 22.11
CA TYR A 83 -13.04 4.92 23.18
C TYR A 83 -11.67 4.67 22.58
N GLN A 84 -10.65 5.17 23.25
CA GLN A 84 -9.25 4.83 23.00
C GLN A 84 -8.58 4.67 24.37
N SER A 85 -7.89 3.54 24.56
CA SER A 85 -7.12 3.31 25.77
C SER A 85 -5.82 4.11 25.77
N ASN A 86 -5.10 4.08 26.89
CA ASN A 86 -3.77 4.67 26.95
C ASN A 86 -2.84 3.97 25.97
N LYS A 87 -2.08 4.75 25.18
CA LYS A 87 -1.05 4.24 24.27
C LYS A 87 -0.06 3.34 25.01
N ALA A 88 -0.19 2.03 24.83
CA ALA A 88 0.77 1.06 25.31
C ALA A 88 2.03 1.19 24.45
N ARG A 89 3.16 1.44 25.10
CA ARG A 89 4.46 1.54 24.43
C ARG A 89 5.27 0.31 24.80
N GLU A 90 5.52 -0.56 23.81
CA GLU A 90 6.61 -1.51 23.97
C GLU A 90 7.91 -0.73 23.71
N GLU A 91 8.63 -0.44 24.78
CA GLU A 91 10.03 -0.02 24.71
C GLU A 91 10.89 -1.27 24.92
N SER A 92 11.59 -1.72 23.89
CA SER A 92 12.58 -2.80 24.01
C SER A 92 13.80 -2.28 24.78
N VAL A 93 13.73 -2.31 26.11
CA VAL A 93 14.81 -1.84 27.00
C VAL A 93 15.97 -2.83 26.96
N GLY A 94 17.06 -2.43 26.29
CA GLY A 94 18.36 -3.07 26.47
C GLY A 94 18.81 -2.91 27.92
N GLY A 95 18.98 -4.02 28.65
CA GLY A 95 19.35 -4.00 30.07
C GLY A 95 20.78 -3.52 30.33
N GLY A 96 21.02 -2.21 30.23
CA GLY A 96 22.35 -1.59 30.34
C GLY A 96 22.37 -0.36 31.24
N SER A 97 22.59 -0.54 32.54
CA SER A 97 22.60 0.56 33.51
C SER A 97 23.88 1.42 33.45
N LYS A 98 23.99 2.32 32.46
CA LYS A 98 24.73 3.60 32.52
C LYS A 98 24.60 4.44 31.23
N GLY A 99 23.78 5.49 31.30
CA GLY A 99 24.02 6.78 30.64
C GLY A 99 24.47 6.79 29.17
N GLY A 100 23.78 6.06 28.29
CA GLY A 100 23.77 6.29 26.84
C GLY A 100 22.40 6.84 26.41
N THR A 101 22.31 7.51 25.26
CA THR A 101 21.01 7.96 24.74
C THR A 101 20.33 6.80 24.00
N ASP A 102 19.55 6.01 24.74
CA ASP A 102 18.86 4.83 24.22
C ASP A 102 17.83 5.22 23.13
N VAL A 103 18.07 4.78 21.89
CA VAL A 103 17.06 4.82 20.83
C VAL A 103 16.19 3.58 20.96
N SER A 104 15.18 3.64 21.82
CA SER A 104 14.18 2.58 21.89
C SER A 104 13.33 2.56 20.62
N LEU A 105 13.20 1.39 19.98
CA LEU A 105 12.06 1.14 19.10
C LEU A 105 10.81 1.28 19.96
N LYS A 106 9.95 2.23 19.59
CA LYS A 106 8.67 2.49 20.25
C LYS A 106 7.58 1.94 19.36
N ARG A 107 7.14 0.72 19.65
CA ARG A 107 5.86 0.24 19.11
C ARG A 107 4.76 0.83 19.95
N VAL A 108 3.73 1.36 19.30
CA VAL A 108 2.57 1.93 19.97
C VAL A 108 1.34 1.10 19.61
N TYR A 109 0.76 0.50 20.64
CA TYR A 109 -0.50 -0.23 20.58
C TYR A 109 -1.59 0.55 21.33
N VAL A 110 -2.83 0.42 20.87
CA VAL A 110 -4.01 0.96 21.56
C VAL A 110 -5.14 -0.04 21.49
N ASN A 111 -5.98 -0.05 22.51
CA ASN A 111 -7.32 -0.60 22.40
C ASN A 111 -8.26 0.53 22.00
N ALA A 112 -9.20 0.27 21.09
CA ALA A 112 -10.19 1.25 20.67
C ALA A 112 -11.57 0.62 20.44
N LEU A 113 -12.61 1.40 20.68
CA LEU A 113 -13.97 1.08 20.24
C LEU A 113 -14.38 2.07 19.16
N VAL A 114 -14.70 1.56 17.97
CA VAL A 114 -15.14 2.36 16.82
C VAL A 114 -16.65 2.25 16.68
N HIS A 115 -17.34 3.39 16.59
CA HIS A 115 -18.75 3.45 16.25
C HIS A 115 -18.96 3.22 14.76
N LEU A 116 -19.97 2.42 14.42
CA LEU A 116 -20.35 2.13 13.05
C LEU A 116 -21.73 2.73 12.69
N ASN A 117 -22.74 2.50 13.54
CA ASN A 117 -24.12 2.92 13.24
C ASN A 117 -24.99 3.11 14.49
N ASP A 118 -25.96 4.02 14.42
CA ASP A 118 -27.03 4.26 15.40
C ASP A 118 -28.26 3.36 15.17
N ARG A 119 -28.04 2.11 14.74
CA ARG A 119 -29.06 1.09 14.47
C ARG A 119 -28.43 -0.30 14.49
N PRO A 120 -29.18 -1.38 14.82
CA PRO A 120 -28.82 -2.74 14.44
C PRO A 120 -28.30 -2.81 13.01
N THR A 121 -27.17 -3.48 12.82
CA THR A 121 -26.40 -3.57 11.59
C THR A 121 -25.93 -5.01 11.43
N ALA A 122 -26.31 -5.66 10.34
CA ALA A 122 -26.09 -7.09 10.14
C ALA A 122 -24.60 -7.50 10.16
N GLN A 123 -23.72 -6.74 9.48
CA GLN A 123 -22.27 -7.01 9.51
C GLN A 123 -21.43 -5.81 9.07
N LEU A 124 -20.22 -5.72 9.61
CA LEU A 124 -19.12 -4.94 9.05
C LEU A 124 -18.52 -5.68 7.85
N LEU A 125 -18.39 -5.02 6.69
CA LEU A 125 -17.74 -5.60 5.51
C LEU A 125 -16.30 -5.16 5.34
N GLN A 126 -16.02 -3.87 5.59
CA GLN A 126 -14.67 -3.30 5.54
C GLN A 126 -14.55 -2.16 6.56
N LEU A 127 -13.40 -2.07 7.24
CA LEU A 127 -12.97 -0.90 7.99
C LEU A 127 -11.70 -0.35 7.34
N ILE A 128 -11.71 0.93 7.00
CA ILE A 128 -10.67 1.61 6.22
C ILE A 128 -10.15 2.79 7.05
N GLY A 129 -8.83 2.88 7.23
CA GLY A 129 -8.17 4.00 7.90
C GLY A 129 -7.14 4.67 7.00
N ASN A 130 -7.24 5.98 6.80
CA ASN A 130 -6.38 6.76 5.91
C ASN A 130 -6.28 6.22 4.46
N GLY A 131 -7.33 5.55 3.97
CA GLY A 131 -7.33 4.89 2.65
C GLY A 131 -6.65 3.52 2.60
N GLN A 132 -6.22 3.00 3.76
CA GLN A 132 -5.69 1.65 3.92
C GLN A 132 -6.73 0.73 4.55
N LEU A 133 -6.77 -0.52 4.10
CA LEU A 133 -7.70 -1.52 4.63
C LEU A 133 -7.20 -2.05 5.99
N ILE A 134 -8.07 -2.07 7.00
CA ILE A 134 -7.77 -2.49 8.38
C ILE A 134 -8.45 -3.81 8.72
N LEU A 135 -9.79 -3.86 8.61
CA LEU A 135 -10.62 -5.06 8.75
C LEU A 135 -11.41 -5.29 7.46
N PHE A 136 -11.71 -6.54 7.14
CA PHE A 136 -12.53 -6.89 5.98
C PHE A 136 -13.12 -8.30 6.09
N ASN A 137 -14.42 -8.43 5.81
CA ASN A 137 -15.09 -9.72 5.57
C ASN A 137 -15.31 -9.99 4.07
N ASP A 138 -15.26 -8.96 3.22
CA ASP A 138 -15.31 -9.08 1.76
C ASP A 138 -14.36 -8.04 1.12
N ARG A 139 -13.31 -8.50 0.42
CA ARG A 139 -12.45 -7.61 -0.40
C ARG A 139 -13.08 -7.27 -1.76
N ASN A 140 -14.03 -8.07 -2.23
CA ASN A 140 -14.52 -8.09 -3.61
C ASN A 140 -15.74 -7.17 -3.78
N LEU A 141 -15.51 -5.85 -3.65
CA LEU A 141 -16.56 -4.82 -3.71
C LEU A 141 -16.65 -4.05 -5.03
N ILE A 142 -15.82 -4.38 -6.02
CA ILE A 142 -15.84 -3.80 -7.36
C ILE A 142 -16.58 -4.77 -8.29
N GLY A 143 -17.53 -4.28 -9.10
CA GLY A 143 -18.36 -5.17 -9.92
C GLY A 143 -19.32 -4.46 -10.86
N VAL A 144 -20.29 -5.22 -11.36
CA VAL A 144 -21.48 -4.72 -12.06
C VAL A 144 -22.69 -5.48 -11.52
N THR A 145 -23.68 -4.76 -11.03
CA THR A 145 -24.85 -5.30 -10.32
C THR A 145 -26.14 -4.84 -11.00
N GLY A 146 -27.01 -5.77 -11.40
CA GLY A 146 -28.25 -5.40 -12.07
C GLY A 146 -29.26 -6.54 -12.24
N ALA A 147 -30.55 -6.21 -12.07
CA ALA A 147 -31.66 -7.12 -12.31
C ALA A 147 -31.77 -7.58 -13.78
N ASN A 148 -31.20 -6.81 -14.71
CA ASN A 148 -31.22 -7.05 -16.15
C ASN A 148 -30.04 -7.90 -16.66
N LEU A 149 -29.13 -8.35 -15.80
CA LEU A 149 -28.05 -9.22 -16.22
C LEU A 149 -28.58 -10.56 -16.76
N SER A 150 -27.85 -11.17 -17.68
CA SER A 150 -28.11 -12.53 -18.16
C SER A 150 -26.79 -13.24 -18.41
N ALA A 151 -26.75 -14.57 -18.26
CA ALA A 151 -25.57 -15.36 -18.56
C ALA A 151 -25.93 -16.60 -19.38
N ALA A 152 -25.20 -16.84 -20.46
CA ALA A 152 -25.47 -17.93 -21.41
C ALA A 152 -24.18 -18.49 -22.03
N VAL A 153 -24.22 -19.74 -22.50
CA VAL A 153 -23.07 -20.40 -23.14
C VAL A 153 -22.66 -19.71 -24.44
N SER A 154 -21.35 -19.55 -24.63
CA SER A 154 -20.74 -19.20 -25.92
C SER A 154 -19.52 -20.09 -26.17
N GLY A 155 -19.70 -21.15 -26.97
CA GLY A 155 -18.66 -22.18 -27.17
C GLY A 155 -18.32 -22.89 -25.86
N SER A 156 -17.06 -22.78 -25.42
CA SER A 156 -16.57 -23.29 -24.13
C SER A 156 -16.60 -22.25 -23.00
N ASN A 157 -17.06 -21.04 -23.28
CA ASN A 157 -17.10 -19.90 -22.35
C ASN A 157 -18.56 -19.57 -21.98
N VAL A 158 -18.74 -18.64 -21.04
CA VAL A 158 -20.03 -18.01 -20.73
C VAL A 158 -19.95 -16.55 -21.15
N ILE A 159 -20.97 -16.04 -21.85
CA ILE A 159 -21.17 -14.62 -22.04
C ILE A 159 -22.17 -14.14 -21.00
N VAL A 160 -21.77 -13.14 -20.22
CA VAL A 160 -22.67 -12.30 -19.43
C VAL A 160 -23.05 -11.10 -20.29
N SER A 161 -24.34 -10.78 -20.37
CA SER A 161 -24.87 -9.69 -21.19
C SER A 161 -25.78 -8.78 -20.39
N LEU A 162 -25.65 -7.49 -20.63
CA LEU A 162 -26.63 -6.47 -20.26
C LEU A 162 -27.68 -6.31 -21.38
N VAL A 163 -28.85 -5.77 -21.05
CA VAL A 163 -29.97 -5.67 -22.00
C VAL A 163 -29.80 -4.49 -22.96
N ASP A 164 -29.41 -3.32 -22.43
CA ASP A 164 -29.40 -2.04 -23.17
C ASP A 164 -28.12 -1.23 -22.92
N GLU A 165 -27.96 -0.11 -23.64
CA GLU A 165 -26.83 0.84 -23.49
C GLU A 165 -26.95 1.77 -22.26
N TYR A 166 -27.94 1.54 -21.38
CA TYR A 166 -28.21 2.38 -20.21
C TYR A 166 -27.67 1.76 -18.91
N ASP A 167 -27.16 0.54 -18.97
CA ASP A 167 -26.39 -0.12 -17.91
C ASP A 167 -24.87 0.17 -18.05
N PRO A 168 -24.08 0.13 -16.95
CA PRO A 168 -22.64 0.40 -17.00
C PRO A 168 -21.87 -0.59 -17.88
N ASP A 169 -20.90 -0.10 -18.65
CA ASP A 169 -20.10 -0.94 -19.53
C ASP A 169 -19.10 -1.78 -18.72
N PHE A 170 -19.07 -3.09 -18.95
CA PHE A 170 -18.12 -4.00 -18.30
C PHE A 170 -16.66 -3.56 -18.47
N ARG A 171 -16.33 -2.86 -19.55
CA ARG A 171 -14.97 -2.34 -19.85
C ARG A 171 -14.49 -1.26 -18.88
N ASP A 172 -15.38 -0.64 -18.11
CA ASP A 172 -15.01 0.37 -17.10
C ASP A 172 -14.55 -0.30 -15.78
N THR A 173 -15.08 -1.49 -15.50
CA THR A 173 -14.87 -2.23 -14.25
C THR A 173 -13.81 -3.33 -14.39
N PHE A 174 -13.80 -4.01 -15.53
CA PHE A 174 -13.02 -5.23 -15.77
C PHE A 174 -11.98 -5.08 -16.89
N LYS A 175 -10.95 -5.91 -16.83
CA LYS A 175 -9.92 -6.09 -17.86
C LYS A 175 -9.82 -7.57 -18.26
N VAL A 176 -9.23 -7.83 -19.43
CA VAL A 176 -8.89 -9.21 -19.82
C VAL A 176 -7.80 -9.73 -18.88
N GLY A 177 -7.98 -10.95 -18.36
CA GLY A 177 -7.14 -11.53 -17.31
C GLY A 177 -7.66 -11.31 -15.89
N ASP A 178 -8.66 -10.44 -15.66
CA ASP A 178 -9.27 -10.29 -14.34
C ASP A 178 -9.99 -11.57 -13.94
N LEU A 179 -9.94 -11.89 -12.64
CA LEU A 179 -10.80 -12.91 -12.04
C LEU A 179 -12.14 -12.29 -11.65
N VAL A 180 -13.23 -13.01 -11.92
CA VAL A 180 -14.58 -12.61 -11.53
C VAL A 180 -15.35 -13.75 -10.85
N MET A 181 -16.24 -13.37 -9.94
CA MET A 181 -17.18 -14.27 -9.28
C MET A 181 -18.61 -13.76 -9.48
N PRO A 182 -19.47 -14.49 -10.22
CA PRO A 182 -20.89 -14.16 -10.34
C PRO A 182 -21.66 -14.60 -9.09
N SER A 183 -22.69 -13.84 -8.73
CA SER A 183 -23.58 -14.13 -7.61
C SER A 183 -25.04 -13.74 -7.93
N ASN A 184 -25.99 -14.31 -7.17
CA ASN A 184 -27.43 -14.02 -7.24
C ASN A 184 -28.12 -14.19 -8.62
N PHE A 185 -27.46 -14.77 -9.62
CA PHE A 185 -28.12 -15.15 -10.86
C PHE A 185 -29.13 -16.28 -10.63
N VAL A 186 -30.32 -16.16 -11.21
CA VAL A 186 -31.38 -17.17 -11.16
C VAL A 186 -31.22 -18.14 -12.33
N ARG A 187 -31.18 -19.44 -12.01
CA ARG A 187 -30.95 -20.52 -12.98
C ARG A 187 -32.20 -20.79 -13.81
N VAL A 188 -32.07 -20.69 -15.13
CA VAL A 188 -33.10 -21.11 -16.10
C VAL A 188 -32.79 -22.53 -16.60
N ALA A 189 -31.54 -22.80 -16.98
CA ALA A 189 -31.07 -24.12 -17.44
C ALA A 189 -29.56 -24.33 -17.18
N GLY A 190 -29.09 -25.56 -17.41
CA GLY A 190 -27.67 -25.92 -17.26
C GLY A 190 -27.25 -26.29 -15.83
N PRO A 191 -25.95 -26.27 -15.50
CA PRO A 191 -25.42 -26.70 -14.21
C PRO A 191 -25.62 -25.65 -13.11
N THR A 192 -25.55 -26.06 -11.84
CA THR A 192 -25.70 -25.18 -10.66
C THR A 192 -24.40 -24.47 -10.26
N THR A 193 -23.30 -24.70 -10.98
CA THR A 193 -21.94 -24.26 -10.64
C THR A 193 -21.60 -22.84 -11.07
N TRP A 194 -22.56 -22.05 -11.55
CA TRP A 194 -22.32 -20.67 -11.96
C TRP A 194 -22.01 -19.76 -10.77
N ASN A 195 -22.97 -19.56 -9.86
CA ASN A 195 -22.81 -18.66 -8.72
C ASN A 195 -21.73 -19.14 -7.75
N GLY A 196 -20.91 -18.21 -7.24
CA GLY A 196 -19.90 -18.48 -6.22
C GLY A 196 -18.69 -19.29 -6.71
N LYS A 197 -18.35 -19.19 -8.00
CA LYS A 197 -17.17 -19.80 -8.63
C LYS A 197 -16.32 -18.78 -9.37
N HIS A 198 -15.04 -19.10 -9.53
CA HIS A 198 -14.05 -18.23 -10.17
C HIS A 198 -14.05 -18.45 -11.68
N TYR A 199 -14.15 -17.36 -12.43
CA TYR A 199 -14.03 -17.33 -13.88
C TYR A 199 -13.00 -16.28 -14.31
N GLU A 200 -12.27 -16.53 -15.40
CA GLU A 200 -11.31 -15.59 -16.00
C GLU A 200 -12.00 -14.76 -17.08
N VAL A 201 -11.80 -13.44 -17.09
CA VAL A 201 -12.28 -12.55 -18.15
C VAL A 201 -11.43 -12.72 -19.40
N THR A 202 -12.03 -13.19 -20.49
CA THR A 202 -11.34 -13.47 -21.75
C THR A 202 -11.56 -12.41 -22.83
N ALA A 203 -12.74 -11.76 -22.84
CA ALA A 203 -13.06 -10.68 -23.76
C ALA A 203 -14.21 -9.83 -23.22
N MET A 204 -14.30 -8.59 -23.71
CA MET A 204 -15.44 -7.70 -23.49
C MET A 204 -15.82 -7.01 -24.80
N ALA A 205 -17.10 -6.73 -25.00
CA ALA A 205 -17.58 -5.91 -26.12
C ALA A 205 -18.43 -4.76 -25.59
N ALA A 206 -18.22 -3.58 -26.19
CA ALA A 206 -18.95 -2.36 -25.88
C ALA A 206 -20.47 -2.53 -26.02
N ALA A 207 -21.24 -1.75 -25.27
CA ALA A 207 -22.65 -1.55 -25.59
C ALA A 207 -22.82 -0.94 -26.99
N THR A 208 -23.95 -1.26 -27.62
CA THR A 208 -24.42 -0.63 -28.86
C THR A 208 -25.87 -0.15 -28.64
N PRO A 209 -26.40 0.77 -29.48
CA PRO A 209 -27.78 1.26 -29.34
C PRO A 209 -28.88 0.19 -29.43
N THR A 210 -28.53 -1.04 -29.82
CA THR A 210 -29.44 -2.19 -29.94
C THR A 210 -29.07 -3.38 -29.05
N SER A 211 -28.01 -3.29 -28.23
CA SER A 211 -27.56 -4.37 -27.35
C SER A 211 -26.64 -3.86 -26.23
N GLY A 212 -26.87 -4.24 -24.98
CA GLY A 212 -25.97 -3.90 -23.88
C GLY A 212 -24.54 -4.43 -24.02
N SER A 213 -23.65 -3.98 -23.14
CA SER A 213 -22.26 -4.46 -23.05
C SER A 213 -22.24 -5.97 -22.71
N THR A 214 -21.19 -6.66 -23.14
CA THR A 214 -21.02 -8.10 -22.90
C THR A 214 -19.63 -8.45 -22.36
N LEU A 215 -19.59 -9.42 -21.46
CA LEU A 215 -18.40 -9.92 -20.76
C LEU A 215 -18.29 -11.42 -21.02
N THR A 216 -17.23 -11.86 -21.70
CA THR A 216 -16.97 -13.29 -21.98
C THR A 216 -16.01 -13.84 -20.95
N VAL A 217 -16.47 -14.81 -20.15
CA VAL A 217 -15.72 -15.43 -19.06
C VAL A 217 -15.53 -16.92 -19.27
N LYS A 218 -14.44 -17.45 -18.72
CA LYS A 218 -13.98 -18.84 -18.89
C LYS A 218 -13.90 -19.55 -17.54
N PRO A 219 -14.35 -20.81 -17.41
CA PRO A 219 -14.25 -21.57 -16.16
C PRO A 219 -12.80 -21.90 -15.82
N ILE A 220 -12.44 -21.84 -14.52
CA ILE A 220 -11.07 -22.05 -14.03
C ILE A 220 -10.92 -23.41 -13.34
N SER A 221 -11.88 -23.80 -12.48
CA SER A 221 -11.77 -24.99 -11.63
C SER A 221 -12.49 -26.21 -12.22
N GLY A 222 -12.66 -26.23 -13.54
CA GLY A 222 -13.32 -27.31 -14.27
C GLY A 222 -14.85 -27.27 -14.19
N GLU A 223 -15.44 -26.12 -13.88
CA GLU A 223 -16.89 -25.93 -13.93
C GLU A 223 -17.43 -26.25 -15.33
N SER A 224 -18.43 -27.13 -15.41
CA SER A 224 -19.17 -27.29 -16.65
C SER A 224 -19.96 -26.01 -16.94
N VAL A 225 -19.94 -25.58 -18.20
CA VAL A 225 -20.77 -24.48 -18.71
C VAL A 225 -21.82 -24.99 -19.72
N THR A 226 -21.91 -26.29 -19.94
CA THR A 226 -22.80 -26.90 -20.95
C THR A 226 -24.26 -26.58 -20.67
N SER A 227 -24.97 -26.03 -21.66
CA SER A 227 -26.38 -25.56 -21.58
C SER A 227 -26.70 -24.56 -20.45
N LEU A 228 -25.70 -23.87 -19.89
CA LEU A 228 -25.86 -22.80 -18.92
C LEU A 228 -26.75 -21.68 -19.47
N SER A 229 -27.82 -21.36 -18.72
CA SER A 229 -28.69 -20.21 -18.98
C SER A 229 -29.23 -19.66 -17.67
N TYR A 230 -29.01 -18.37 -17.43
CA TYR A 230 -29.26 -17.68 -16.17
C TYR A 230 -29.75 -16.25 -16.41
N THR A 231 -30.58 -15.74 -15.49
CA THR A 231 -31.16 -14.38 -15.50
C THR A 231 -30.79 -13.59 -14.23
N GLY A 232 -30.98 -12.28 -14.27
CA GLY A 232 -30.37 -11.30 -13.36
C GLY A 232 -30.94 -11.20 -11.95
N GLY A 233 -31.59 -12.23 -11.43
CA GLY A 233 -32.15 -12.20 -10.08
C GLY A 233 -33.45 -11.41 -9.98
N THR A 234 -33.60 -10.65 -8.90
CA THR A 234 -34.77 -9.79 -8.61
C THR A 234 -34.31 -8.41 -8.15
N PRO A 235 -35.17 -7.37 -8.08
CA PRO A 235 -34.74 -6.06 -7.56
C PRO A 235 -34.17 -6.11 -6.12
N PHE A 236 -34.69 -7.00 -5.26
CA PHE A 236 -34.23 -7.19 -3.88
C PHE A 236 -32.96 -8.05 -3.75
N SER A 237 -32.71 -8.92 -4.72
CA SER A 237 -31.49 -9.72 -4.81
C SER A 237 -31.03 -9.72 -6.27
N PRO A 238 -30.42 -8.61 -6.72
CA PRO A 238 -29.96 -8.48 -8.10
C PRO A 238 -28.73 -9.37 -8.29
N ALA A 239 -28.62 -9.94 -9.48
CA ALA A 239 -27.38 -10.59 -9.90
C ALA A 239 -26.24 -9.57 -9.91
N SER A 240 -25.04 -10.05 -9.63
CA SER A 240 -23.82 -9.27 -9.81
C SER A 240 -22.70 -10.14 -10.35
N VAL A 241 -21.80 -9.50 -11.09
CA VAL A 241 -20.47 -10.02 -11.36
C VAL A 241 -19.50 -9.13 -10.60
N LYS A 242 -18.73 -9.71 -9.67
CA LYS A 242 -17.73 -9.00 -8.87
C LYS A 242 -16.32 -9.36 -9.35
N ARG A 243 -15.40 -8.40 -9.34
CA ARG A 243 -13.96 -8.66 -9.52
C ARG A 243 -13.43 -9.31 -8.25
N VAL A 244 -12.52 -10.27 -8.40
CA VAL A 244 -11.91 -11.00 -7.30
C VAL A 244 -10.53 -10.44 -7.03
N ASP A 245 -10.44 -9.61 -6.00
CA ASP A 245 -9.23 -8.90 -5.55
C ASP A 245 -8.53 -9.63 -4.37
N ASN A 246 -9.00 -10.83 -4.02
CA ASN A 246 -8.39 -11.74 -3.03
C ASN A 246 -7.91 -13.09 -3.63
N ALA A 247 -7.75 -13.13 -4.96
CA ALA A 247 -7.26 -14.31 -5.68
C ALA A 247 -6.44 -13.92 -6.93
N LEU A 248 -5.58 -14.83 -7.36
CA LEU A 248 -4.84 -14.79 -8.62
C LEU A 248 -5.04 -16.14 -9.32
N GLY A 249 -5.10 -16.21 -10.65
CA GLY A 249 -5.29 -17.48 -11.34
C GLY A 249 -5.66 -17.35 -12.81
N GLY A 250 -6.09 -18.47 -13.42
CA GLY A 250 -6.45 -18.54 -14.84
C GLY A 250 -5.24 -18.77 -15.75
N SER A 251 -5.41 -18.53 -17.06
CA SER A 251 -4.37 -18.84 -18.07
C SER A 251 -3.10 -18.00 -17.97
N THR A 252 -3.12 -16.93 -17.18
CA THR A 252 -2.01 -15.99 -17.01
C THR A 252 -1.09 -16.31 -15.83
N MET A 253 -1.52 -17.18 -14.92
CA MET A 253 -0.71 -17.63 -13.79
C MET A 253 0.28 -18.73 -14.21
N ASN A 254 1.53 -18.60 -13.79
CA ASN A 254 2.51 -19.67 -13.80
C ASN A 254 3.18 -19.81 -12.44
N VAL A 255 3.47 -21.05 -12.02
CA VAL A 255 4.13 -21.35 -10.74
C VAL A 255 5.37 -22.19 -10.99
N ARG A 256 6.53 -21.66 -10.62
CA ARG A 256 7.86 -22.28 -10.81
C ARG A 256 8.54 -22.50 -9.47
N ILE A 257 9.57 -23.34 -9.44
CA ILE A 257 10.50 -23.36 -8.30
C ILE A 257 11.66 -22.40 -8.61
N ASP A 258 11.83 -21.39 -7.77
CA ASP A 258 12.95 -20.44 -7.81
C ASP A 258 14.29 -21.15 -7.48
N PRO A 259 15.46 -20.68 -7.97
CA PRO A 259 16.78 -21.15 -7.53
C PRO A 259 16.96 -21.27 -6.01
N LEU A 260 16.27 -20.46 -5.19
CA LEU A 260 16.25 -20.55 -3.73
C LEU A 260 15.35 -21.68 -3.18
N ASN A 261 14.81 -22.54 -4.04
CA ASN A 261 13.93 -23.67 -3.73
C ASN A 261 12.56 -23.30 -3.13
N TYR A 262 12.03 -22.11 -3.44
CA TYR A 262 10.67 -21.68 -3.09
C TYR A 262 9.76 -21.67 -4.31
N PRO A 263 8.46 -22.04 -4.20
CA PRO A 263 7.49 -21.77 -5.26
C PRO A 263 7.34 -20.27 -5.50
N SER A 264 7.68 -19.82 -6.70
CA SER A 264 7.45 -18.48 -7.23
C SER A 264 6.18 -18.50 -8.08
N VAL A 265 5.17 -17.72 -7.69
CA VAL A 265 3.96 -17.48 -8.46
C VAL A 265 4.14 -16.19 -9.24
N ARG A 266 3.87 -16.25 -10.55
CA ARG A 266 3.97 -15.12 -11.49
C ARG A 266 2.65 -14.99 -12.23
N SER A 267 2.26 -13.77 -12.60
CA SER A 267 1.15 -13.52 -13.52
C SER A 267 1.54 -12.47 -14.55
N SER A 268 1.11 -12.68 -15.80
CA SER A 268 1.47 -11.82 -16.94
C SER A 268 0.56 -10.60 -17.12
N LEU A 269 -0.61 -10.55 -16.45
CA LEU A 269 -1.60 -9.47 -16.58
C LEU A 269 -1.99 -8.80 -15.26
N VAL A 270 -1.85 -9.49 -14.13
CA VAL A 270 -2.21 -8.99 -12.79
C VAL A 270 -0.97 -9.05 -11.91
N ASP A 271 -0.62 -7.94 -11.26
CA ASP A 271 0.48 -7.85 -10.31
C ASP A 271 0.14 -8.64 -9.02
N PRO A 272 0.85 -9.75 -8.71
CA PRO A 272 0.56 -10.55 -7.51
C PRO A 272 0.76 -9.79 -6.20
N GLY A 273 1.68 -8.82 -6.14
CA GLY A 273 1.96 -7.99 -4.98
C GLY A 273 0.91 -6.91 -4.68
N VAL A 274 -0.01 -6.68 -5.62
CA VAL A 274 -1.22 -5.86 -5.38
C VAL A 274 -2.33 -6.70 -4.72
N VAL A 275 -2.35 -8.01 -4.95
CA VAL A 275 -3.36 -8.95 -4.43
C VAL A 275 -2.99 -9.50 -3.05
N PHE A 276 -1.71 -9.84 -2.86
CA PHE A 276 -1.18 -10.51 -1.68
C PHE A 276 0.03 -9.80 -1.09
N GLN A 277 0.15 -9.81 0.24
CA GLN A 277 1.30 -9.29 0.97
C GLN A 277 2.13 -10.40 1.64
N PRO A 278 3.39 -10.15 2.04
CA PRO A 278 4.14 -11.06 2.89
C PRO A 278 3.37 -11.41 4.16
N GLN A 279 3.49 -12.66 4.60
CA GLN A 279 2.74 -13.31 5.68
C GLN A 279 1.25 -13.57 5.41
N ASP A 280 0.67 -13.15 4.27
CA ASP A 280 -0.69 -13.55 3.93
C ASP A 280 -0.78 -15.08 3.77
N GLN A 281 -1.74 -15.69 4.48
CA GLN A 281 -2.01 -17.12 4.35
C GLN A 281 -2.82 -17.35 3.06
N VAL A 282 -2.35 -18.25 2.21
CA VAL A 282 -2.93 -18.52 0.89
C VAL A 282 -3.05 -20.02 0.61
N VAL A 283 -4.00 -20.44 -0.22
CA VAL A 283 -4.16 -21.82 -0.67
C VAL A 283 -3.98 -21.89 -2.17
N LEU A 284 -3.03 -22.70 -2.62
CA LEU A 284 -2.89 -23.07 -4.02
C LEU A 284 -3.90 -24.18 -4.34
N LEU A 285 -4.67 -23.97 -5.41
CA LEU A 285 -5.74 -24.82 -5.93
C LEU A 285 -5.43 -25.22 -7.38
N ASN A 286 -6.06 -26.32 -7.80
CA ASN A 286 -5.92 -26.98 -9.11
C ASN A 286 -4.47 -27.32 -9.51
N ALA A 287 -3.52 -27.40 -8.58
CA ALA A 287 -2.14 -27.74 -8.88
C ALA A 287 -1.88 -29.25 -8.79
N LYS A 288 -1.02 -29.74 -9.68
CA LYS A 288 -0.54 -31.11 -9.77
C LYS A 288 0.93 -31.14 -9.34
N ILE A 289 1.20 -31.71 -8.17
CA ILE A 289 2.58 -31.86 -7.67
C ILE A 289 3.08 -33.26 -8.05
N ILE A 290 4.12 -33.32 -8.88
CA ILE A 290 4.75 -34.57 -9.34
C ILE A 290 6.00 -34.84 -8.50
N THR A 291 6.09 -36.00 -7.87
CA THR A 291 7.31 -36.43 -7.17
C THR A 291 8.13 -37.39 -8.03
N THR A 292 9.40 -37.06 -8.25
CA THR A 292 10.35 -37.82 -9.09
C THR A 292 10.60 -39.24 -8.58
N ALA A 293 10.45 -39.48 -7.27
CA ALA A 293 10.74 -40.77 -6.64
C ALA A 293 9.67 -41.86 -6.86
N THR A 294 8.42 -41.49 -7.17
CA THR A 294 7.31 -42.47 -7.27
C THR A 294 6.37 -42.25 -8.46
N GLY A 295 6.44 -41.11 -9.14
CA GLY A 295 5.49 -40.76 -10.21
C GLY A 295 4.06 -40.51 -9.71
N VAL A 296 3.86 -40.43 -8.39
CA VAL A 296 2.56 -40.12 -7.78
C VAL A 296 2.30 -38.62 -7.88
N ALA A 297 1.13 -38.28 -8.42
CA ALA A 297 0.63 -36.92 -8.48
C ALA A 297 -0.32 -36.65 -7.30
N TYR A 298 -0.08 -35.57 -6.57
CA TYR A 298 -0.96 -35.10 -5.49
C TYR A 298 -1.83 -33.92 -5.98
N THR A 299 -3.07 -33.88 -5.52
CA THR A 299 -4.04 -32.81 -5.81
C THR A 299 -4.19 -31.87 -4.61
N THR A 300 -4.15 -30.57 -4.89
CA THR A 300 -4.54 -29.46 -3.99
C THR A 300 -5.95 -29.60 -3.39
N PRO A 301 -6.30 -28.94 -2.26
CA PRO A 301 -5.69 -27.72 -1.69
C PRO A 301 -4.31 -27.91 -1.06
N VAL A 302 -3.40 -26.96 -1.31
CA VAL A 302 -2.13 -26.84 -0.60
C VAL A 302 -2.09 -25.49 0.12
N PRO A 303 -2.16 -25.48 1.46
CA PRO A 303 -1.90 -24.28 2.25
C PRO A 303 -0.44 -23.83 2.11
N CYS A 304 -0.27 -22.53 1.91
CA CYS A 304 0.98 -21.82 1.80
C CYS A 304 0.89 -20.52 2.61
N VAL A 305 2.05 -19.91 2.85
CA VAL A 305 2.12 -18.53 3.34
C VAL A 305 2.93 -17.75 2.33
N VAL A 306 2.49 -16.56 1.95
CA VAL A 306 3.29 -15.67 1.11
C VAL A 306 4.54 -15.29 1.90
N ARG A 307 5.69 -15.76 1.46
CA ARG A 307 6.98 -15.45 2.06
C ARG A 307 7.38 -14.02 1.73
N ASP A 308 7.19 -13.64 0.48
CA ASP A 308 7.83 -12.47 -0.11
C ASP A 308 7.07 -11.96 -1.35
N VAL A 309 7.21 -10.67 -1.65
CA VAL A 309 6.68 -10.00 -2.84
C VAL A 309 7.88 -9.36 -3.55
N ILE A 310 8.47 -10.11 -4.48
CA ILE A 310 9.71 -9.70 -5.16
C ILE A 310 9.39 -8.94 -6.45
N ASN A 311 10.41 -8.30 -7.04
CA ASN A 311 10.34 -7.73 -8.39
C ASN A 311 9.28 -6.65 -8.58
N ALA A 312 9.23 -5.71 -7.62
CA ALA A 312 8.29 -4.59 -7.60
C ALA A 312 6.81 -5.00 -7.65
N GLY A 313 6.49 -6.22 -7.18
CA GLY A 313 5.13 -6.78 -7.13
C GLY A 313 4.95 -8.03 -8.00
N GLN A 314 5.66 -8.10 -9.14
CA GLN A 314 5.34 -9.00 -10.25
C GLN A 314 5.40 -10.50 -9.93
N ASN A 315 6.13 -10.92 -8.90
CA ASN A 315 6.16 -12.30 -8.43
C ASN A 315 6.01 -12.36 -6.91
N ILE A 316 5.33 -13.40 -6.40
CA ILE A 316 5.35 -13.76 -4.98
C ILE A 316 6.08 -15.07 -4.75
N LEU A 317 6.86 -15.15 -3.67
CA LEU A 317 7.45 -16.39 -3.19
C LEU A 317 6.54 -16.97 -2.10
N LEU A 318 6.32 -18.28 -2.12
CA LEU A 318 5.55 -18.99 -1.11
C LEU A 318 6.49 -19.77 -0.18
N ASN A 319 6.22 -19.73 1.13
CA ASN A 319 6.88 -20.58 2.10
C ASN A 319 6.46 -22.05 1.90
N LYS A 320 7.43 -22.97 2.06
CA LYS A 320 7.24 -24.42 1.94
C LYS A 320 6.45 -25.00 3.13
N THR A 321 5.13 -24.82 3.14
CA THR A 321 4.22 -25.47 4.10
C THR A 321 3.53 -26.70 3.49
N PHE A 322 4.24 -27.48 2.66
CA PHE A 322 3.78 -28.78 2.11
C PHE A 322 3.68 -29.90 3.16
N GLN A 323 3.40 -29.58 4.44
CA GLN A 323 3.79 -30.39 5.59
C GLN A 323 2.65 -31.27 6.17
N THR A 324 1.46 -31.27 5.57
CA THR A 324 0.23 -31.85 6.16
C THR A 324 -0.43 -32.98 5.36
N VAL A 325 0.32 -33.68 4.49
CA VAL A 325 -0.05 -35.03 4.02
C VAL A 325 0.99 -36.04 4.52
N ALA A 326 0.82 -36.49 5.76
CA ALA A 326 1.70 -37.45 6.42
C ALA A 326 1.48 -38.90 5.92
N PRO A 327 2.32 -39.88 6.34
CA PRO A 327 3.76 -39.91 6.10
C PRO A 327 4.13 -41.24 5.43
N VAL A 328 4.52 -41.22 4.15
CA VAL A 328 5.00 -42.41 3.43
C VAL A 328 6.31 -42.07 2.72
N LEU A 329 7.40 -42.68 3.21
CA LEU A 329 8.81 -42.47 2.84
C LEU A 329 9.45 -41.20 3.45
N GLY A 330 10.33 -41.40 4.44
CA GLY A 330 11.06 -40.36 5.14
C GLY A 330 12.30 -39.87 4.38
N ASN A 331 12.12 -39.39 3.15
CA ASN A 331 13.16 -38.75 2.36
C ASN A 331 12.83 -37.27 2.15
N GLU A 332 13.85 -36.42 2.15
CA GLU A 332 13.72 -34.98 1.88
C GLU A 332 13.11 -34.74 0.49
N TRP A 333 12.23 -33.74 0.38
CA TRP A 333 11.56 -33.39 -0.87
C TRP A 333 12.53 -32.64 -1.79
N SER A 334 13.28 -33.39 -2.60
CA SER A 334 14.03 -32.87 -3.74
C SER A 334 13.06 -32.51 -4.87
N LEU A 335 12.72 -31.23 -4.94
CA LEU A 335 12.17 -30.60 -6.14
C LEU A 335 13.37 -30.14 -6.98
N ASP A 336 13.73 -30.88 -8.03
CA ASP A 336 14.69 -30.37 -9.02
C ASP A 336 14.18 -29.05 -9.62
N SER A 337 15.10 -28.11 -9.86
CA SER A 337 14.83 -26.72 -10.29
C SER A 337 14.19 -26.55 -11.67
N ASN A 338 13.81 -27.65 -12.33
CA ASN A 338 13.14 -27.68 -13.63
C ASN A 338 11.69 -28.21 -13.56
N ASN A 339 11.17 -28.54 -12.37
CA ASN A 339 9.80 -29.03 -12.21
C ASN A 339 8.82 -27.86 -12.05
N ASP A 340 8.20 -27.44 -13.15
CA ASP A 340 7.05 -26.52 -13.13
C ASP A 340 5.89 -27.16 -12.34
N ILE A 341 5.17 -26.34 -11.55
CA ILE A 341 3.93 -26.79 -10.91
C ILE A 341 2.82 -26.68 -11.95
N GLU A 342 2.42 -27.82 -12.51
CA GLU A 342 1.44 -27.90 -13.60
C GLU A 342 -0.02 -27.76 -13.10
N PRO A 343 -0.93 -27.26 -13.95
CA PRO A 343 -2.37 -27.37 -13.71
C PRO A 343 -2.86 -28.84 -13.76
N PHE A 344 -3.83 -29.18 -12.92
CA PHE A 344 -4.40 -30.53 -12.82
C PHE A 344 -5.61 -30.72 -13.76
N ASP A 345 -5.60 -31.82 -14.54
CA ASP A 345 -6.76 -32.33 -15.30
C ASP A 345 -7.47 -31.28 -16.18
N GLY A 346 -6.68 -30.44 -16.88
CA GLY A 346 -7.19 -29.40 -17.78
C GLY A 346 -7.89 -28.22 -17.10
N ARG A 347 -7.83 -28.13 -15.77
CA ARG A 347 -8.18 -26.93 -14.99
C ARG A 347 -7.03 -25.94 -15.00
N GLU A 348 -7.24 -24.76 -14.44
CA GLU A 348 -6.21 -23.74 -14.33
C GLU A 348 -5.85 -23.45 -12.87
N LEU A 349 -4.59 -23.09 -12.67
CA LEU A 349 -4.05 -22.76 -11.35
C LEU A 349 -4.79 -21.56 -10.77
N LEU A 350 -5.05 -21.64 -9.46
CA LEU A 350 -5.77 -20.62 -8.72
C LEU A 350 -5.15 -20.52 -7.33
N LEU A 351 -4.73 -19.33 -6.92
CA LEU A 351 -4.23 -19.01 -5.60
C LEU A 351 -5.25 -18.09 -4.94
N VAL A 352 -5.75 -18.48 -3.77
CA VAL A 352 -6.74 -17.73 -2.99
C VAL A 352 -6.23 -17.47 -1.57
N MET A 353 -6.79 -16.50 -0.85
CA MET A 353 -6.56 -16.40 0.60
C MET A 353 -7.03 -17.68 1.33
N ALA A 354 -6.29 -18.10 2.38
CA ALA A 354 -6.52 -19.33 3.12
C ALA A 354 -7.63 -19.21 4.18
N ALA A 355 -8.86 -19.04 3.69
CA ALA A 355 -9.97 -18.40 4.43
C ALA A 355 -9.66 -16.93 4.75
N ASP A 356 -10.71 -16.14 4.97
CA ASP A 356 -10.57 -14.71 5.16
C ASP A 356 -9.94 -14.42 6.52
N GLN A 357 -8.62 -14.17 6.53
CA GLN A 357 -7.95 -13.38 7.56
C GLN A 357 -8.70 -12.04 7.61
N PRO A 358 -9.53 -11.74 8.62
CA PRO A 358 -10.54 -10.67 8.50
C PRO A 358 -9.94 -9.28 8.78
N PHE A 359 -8.61 -9.18 8.69
CA PHE A 359 -7.81 -8.02 9.02
C PHE A 359 -6.48 -8.05 8.25
N THR A 360 -5.83 -6.88 8.16
CA THR A 360 -4.54 -6.78 7.50
C THR A 360 -3.41 -7.27 8.38
N THR A 361 -2.59 -8.16 7.82
CA THR A 361 -1.44 -8.78 8.48
C THR A 361 -0.49 -7.74 9.08
N GLY A 362 -0.08 -7.94 10.33
CA GLY A 362 0.81 -7.02 11.07
C GLY A 362 0.14 -5.82 11.72
N ILE A 363 -1.17 -5.62 11.54
CA ILE A 363 -1.93 -4.57 12.25
C ILE A 363 -2.46 -5.05 13.62
N PHE A 364 -2.77 -6.34 13.73
CA PHE A 364 -3.32 -6.99 14.93
C PHE A 364 -2.50 -8.24 15.30
N PRO A 365 -2.53 -8.70 16.56
CA PRO A 365 -1.92 -9.98 16.95
C PRO A 365 -2.65 -11.18 16.32
N GLU A 366 -1.94 -12.32 16.19
CA GLU A 366 -2.46 -13.57 15.59
C GLU A 366 -3.73 -14.10 16.27
N GLY A 367 -3.96 -13.77 17.55
CA GLY A 367 -5.16 -14.13 18.30
C GLY A 367 -6.35 -13.18 18.19
N PHE A 368 -6.28 -12.14 17.34
CA PHE A 368 -7.38 -11.18 17.19
C PHE A 368 -8.56 -11.77 16.40
N ASP A 369 -9.74 -11.79 17.03
CA ASP A 369 -10.99 -12.19 16.38
C ASP A 369 -11.85 -10.94 16.09
N ALA A 370 -11.88 -10.54 14.81
CA ALA A 370 -12.66 -9.40 14.34
C ALA A 370 -14.17 -9.60 14.50
N VAL A 371 -14.66 -10.85 14.39
CA VAL A 371 -16.08 -11.20 14.45
C VAL A 371 -16.58 -11.23 15.90
N ALA A 372 -15.80 -11.81 16.82
CA ALA A 372 -16.12 -11.74 18.25
C ALA A 372 -16.10 -10.30 18.80
N ASN A 373 -15.24 -9.43 18.24
CA ASN A 373 -15.18 -8.01 18.59
C ASN A 373 -16.22 -7.13 17.87
N PHE A 374 -17.04 -7.69 16.97
CA PHE A 374 -18.15 -6.96 16.35
C PHE A 374 -19.39 -6.97 17.26
N SER A 375 -19.98 -5.80 17.45
CA SER A 375 -21.22 -5.58 18.21
C SER A 375 -22.28 -5.05 17.25
N GLY A 376 -23.24 -5.90 16.87
CA GLY A 376 -24.24 -5.61 15.83
C GLY A 376 -25.28 -4.55 16.18
N GLY A 377 -25.46 -4.22 17.46
CA GLY A 377 -26.38 -3.21 17.97
C GLY A 377 -27.73 -3.73 18.45
N ASP A 378 -27.91 -5.04 18.60
CA ASP A 378 -29.19 -5.65 19.01
C ASP A 378 -29.63 -5.30 20.46
N ASP A 379 -30.93 -5.46 20.74
CA ASP A 379 -31.53 -5.16 22.05
C ASP A 379 -31.06 -6.07 23.19
N ASP A 380 -30.59 -7.28 22.87
CA ASP A 380 -30.04 -8.26 23.81
C ASP A 380 -28.51 -8.26 23.86
N GLN A 381 -27.84 -7.40 23.08
CA GLN A 381 -26.38 -7.25 23.05
C GLN A 381 -25.77 -7.12 24.46
N GLY A 382 -24.61 -7.78 24.61
CA GLY A 382 -23.74 -7.72 25.78
C GLY A 382 -22.85 -6.47 25.83
N GLN A 383 -21.82 -6.50 26.68
CA GLN A 383 -20.83 -5.42 26.77
C GLN A 383 -19.70 -5.66 25.75
N PRO A 384 -19.22 -4.62 25.04
CA PRO A 384 -18.09 -4.78 24.11
C PRO A 384 -16.84 -5.29 24.85
N GLU A 385 -16.23 -6.37 24.35
CA GLU A 385 -15.14 -7.07 25.03
C GLU A 385 -13.94 -6.15 25.33
N VAL A 386 -13.54 -5.32 24.36
CA VAL A 386 -12.50 -4.29 24.49
C VAL A 386 -12.73 -3.26 25.62
N LEU A 387 -13.98 -3.04 26.04
CA LEU A 387 -14.28 -2.21 27.20
C LEU A 387 -14.32 -3.03 28.49
N VAL A 388 -14.75 -4.29 28.42
CA VAL A 388 -14.73 -5.21 29.56
C VAL A 388 -13.28 -5.50 30.00
N SER A 389 -12.33 -5.60 29.07
CA SER A 389 -10.90 -5.74 29.37
C SER A 389 -10.32 -4.49 30.06
N ASP A 390 -10.64 -3.31 29.54
CA ASP A 390 -9.91 -2.08 29.89
C ASP A 390 -10.52 -1.29 31.05
N VAL A 391 -11.85 -1.24 31.17
CA VAL A 391 -12.57 -0.54 32.25
C VAL A 391 -13.37 -1.45 33.17
N GLY A 392 -13.56 -2.72 32.79
CA GLY A 392 -14.26 -3.73 33.58
C GLY A 392 -15.78 -3.71 33.40
N SER A 393 -16.40 -4.90 33.49
CA SER A 393 -17.85 -5.11 33.30
C SER A 393 -18.76 -4.30 34.23
N GLY A 394 -18.25 -3.83 35.38
CA GLY A 394 -19.01 -2.96 36.28
C GLY A 394 -19.12 -1.49 35.82
N ASN A 395 -18.25 -1.05 34.90
CA ASN A 395 -18.09 0.36 34.53
C ASN A 395 -18.44 0.66 33.06
N THR A 396 -18.87 -0.34 32.29
CA THR A 396 -19.22 -0.19 30.87
C THR A 396 -20.70 -0.50 30.60
N SER A 397 -21.24 0.08 29.53
CA SER A 397 -22.61 -0.18 29.07
C SER A 397 -22.65 -1.30 28.03
N ASN A 398 -23.84 -1.80 27.74
CA ASN A 398 -24.08 -2.76 26.66
C ASN A 398 -24.18 -2.10 25.27
N TYR A 399 -24.28 -0.76 25.22
CA TYR A 399 -24.40 0.03 23.98
C TYR A 399 -25.47 -0.49 23.00
N ARG A 400 -26.60 -0.96 23.53
CA ARG A 400 -27.74 -1.48 22.75
C ARG A 400 -28.32 -0.42 21.81
N GLY A 401 -28.82 -0.87 20.66
CA GLY A 401 -29.30 0.00 19.58
C GLY A 401 -28.19 0.68 18.77
N MET A 402 -26.93 0.27 18.94
CA MET A 402 -25.78 0.94 18.33
C MET A 402 -24.70 -0.08 17.95
N ALA A 403 -24.36 -0.12 16.67
CA ALA A 403 -23.33 -1.01 16.15
C ALA A 403 -21.93 -0.43 16.36
N SER A 404 -20.98 -1.28 16.75
CA SER A 404 -19.59 -0.90 17.02
C SER A 404 -18.61 -2.05 16.75
N GLN A 405 -17.34 -1.70 16.55
CA GLN A 405 -16.24 -2.64 16.38
C GLN A 405 -15.19 -2.41 17.46
N GLY A 406 -14.86 -3.45 18.21
CA GLY A 406 -13.69 -3.50 19.07
C GLY A 406 -12.41 -3.72 18.25
N LEU A 407 -11.38 -2.95 18.57
CA LEU A 407 -10.01 -3.08 18.08
C LEU A 407 -9.11 -3.29 19.29
N THR A 408 -8.67 -4.53 19.54
CA THR A 408 -7.75 -4.86 20.63
C THR A 408 -6.31 -4.96 20.11
N ASP A 409 -5.36 -4.47 20.89
CA ASP A 409 -3.92 -4.41 20.56
C ASP A 409 -3.63 -3.89 19.13
N PHE A 410 -4.34 -2.83 18.72
CA PHE A 410 -4.24 -2.24 17.39
C PHE A 410 -2.92 -1.47 17.24
N TYR A 411 -2.11 -1.88 16.26
CA TYR A 411 -0.78 -1.34 16.01
C TYR A 411 -0.83 0.02 15.29
N VAL A 412 -0.88 1.11 16.07
CA VAL A 412 -0.99 2.48 15.53
C VAL A 412 0.32 3.08 15.02
N SER A 413 1.48 2.46 15.24
CA SER A 413 2.73 2.94 14.64
C SER A 413 2.72 2.85 13.12
N ALA A 414 1.97 1.92 12.52
CA ALA A 414 1.70 1.88 11.08
C ALA A 414 0.99 3.15 10.54
N PHE A 415 0.34 3.92 11.42
CA PHE A 415 -0.42 5.13 11.11
C PHE A 415 0.22 6.40 11.74
N GLY A 416 1.50 6.33 12.15
CA GLY A 416 2.21 7.46 12.77
C GLY A 416 1.94 7.62 14.27
N ASP A 417 1.93 6.50 15.01
CA ASP A 417 1.71 6.41 16.46
C ASP A 417 0.35 6.96 16.94
N GLN A 418 -0.66 6.99 16.07
CA GLN A 418 -2.00 7.51 16.37
C GLN A 418 -3.09 6.73 15.60
N MET A 419 -4.34 6.83 16.09
CA MET A 419 -5.48 6.32 15.33
C MET A 419 -5.53 6.99 13.94
N PRO A 420 -5.94 6.27 12.88
CA PRO A 420 -6.14 6.86 11.56
C PRO A 420 -7.02 8.10 11.63
N THR A 421 -6.64 9.15 10.91
CA THR A 421 -7.27 10.46 11.00
C THR A 421 -8.58 10.53 10.22
N ASN A 422 -8.67 9.74 9.14
CA ASN A 422 -9.91 9.40 8.48
C ASN A 422 -10.21 7.91 8.70
N LEU A 423 -11.37 7.61 9.29
CA LEU A 423 -11.89 6.27 9.50
C LEU A 423 -13.25 6.15 8.80
N GLU A 424 -13.40 5.10 7.99
CA GLU A 424 -14.60 4.83 7.21
C GLU A 424 -14.92 3.34 7.28
N ALA A 425 -16.20 2.99 7.27
CA ALA A 425 -16.66 1.61 7.27
C ALA A 425 -17.64 1.35 6.12
N ILE A 426 -17.60 0.16 5.55
CA ILE A 426 -18.64 -0.34 4.65
C ILE A 426 -19.45 -1.38 5.44
N LEU A 427 -20.76 -1.17 5.51
CA LEU A 427 -21.68 -1.90 6.38
C LEU A 427 -22.81 -2.52 5.56
N ASP A 428 -23.21 -3.75 5.91
CA ASP A 428 -24.54 -4.28 5.61
C ASP A 428 -25.44 -4.02 6.82
N ILE A 429 -26.58 -3.35 6.59
CA ILE A 429 -27.45 -2.86 7.66
C ILE A 429 -28.75 -3.67 7.67
N ASP A 430 -29.57 -3.55 6.61
CA ASP A 430 -30.84 -4.26 6.43
C ASP A 430 -31.15 -4.46 4.94
N GLU A 431 -30.76 -5.62 4.39
CA GLU A 431 -30.96 -5.98 2.97
C GLU A 431 -32.42 -5.97 2.51
N GLN A 432 -33.39 -6.07 3.44
CA GLN A 432 -34.81 -6.13 3.12
C GLN A 432 -35.53 -4.78 3.21
N MET A 433 -34.84 -3.72 3.65
CA MET A 433 -35.44 -2.40 3.82
C MET A 433 -36.00 -1.84 2.50
N THR A 434 -37.25 -1.36 2.56
CA THR A 434 -37.93 -0.66 1.46
C THR A 434 -37.91 0.85 1.63
N TRP A 435 -38.18 1.59 0.54
CA TRP A 435 -38.27 3.07 0.58
C TRP A 435 -39.27 3.60 1.63
N PRO A 436 -40.50 3.06 1.76
CA PRO A 436 -41.43 3.45 2.83
C PRO A 436 -40.83 3.29 4.23
N GLN A 437 -40.20 2.15 4.52
CA GLN A 437 -39.59 1.86 5.83
C GLN A 437 -38.41 2.80 6.14
N ALA A 438 -37.62 3.18 5.13
CA ALA A 438 -36.53 4.14 5.28
C ALA A 438 -37.04 5.56 5.62
N LEU A 439 -38.11 6.01 4.94
CA LEU A 439 -38.77 7.29 5.21
C LEU A 439 -39.39 7.32 6.61
N GLU A 440 -40.11 6.25 6.98
CA GLU A 440 -40.68 6.06 8.32
C GLU A 440 -39.59 6.09 9.40
N ALA A 441 -38.44 5.43 9.20
CA ALA A 441 -37.34 5.42 10.16
C ALA A 441 -36.73 6.81 10.41
N VAL A 442 -36.59 7.65 9.36
CA VAL A 442 -36.11 9.04 9.52
C VAL A 442 -37.15 9.91 10.26
N LEU A 443 -38.44 9.72 9.97
CA LEU A 443 -39.52 10.47 10.63
C LEU A 443 -39.70 10.05 12.11
N GLN A 444 -39.58 8.76 12.42
CA GLN A 444 -39.59 8.23 13.78
C GLN A 444 -38.40 8.75 14.61
N ARG A 445 -37.21 8.89 14.00
CA ARG A 445 -36.06 9.57 14.62
C ARG A 445 -36.33 11.06 14.93
N GLY A 446 -37.33 11.63 14.26
CA GLY A 446 -37.87 12.96 14.50
C GLY A 446 -39.01 13.04 15.53
N ASP A 447 -39.21 12.00 16.34
CA ASP A 447 -40.31 11.85 17.31
C ASP A 447 -41.73 11.83 16.70
N LEU A 448 -41.89 11.65 15.38
CA LEU A 448 -43.20 11.33 14.80
C LEU A 448 -43.60 9.89 15.12
N ARG A 449 -44.82 9.69 15.60
CA ARG A 449 -45.37 8.36 15.85
C ARG A 449 -45.82 7.71 14.55
N ASN A 450 -45.79 6.38 14.46
CA ASN A 450 -46.26 5.62 13.30
C ASN A 450 -47.74 5.91 12.95
N THR A 451 -48.55 6.41 13.89
CA THR A 451 -49.95 6.84 13.64
C THR A 451 -50.06 8.24 13.01
N GLN A 452 -48.95 8.93 12.80
CA GLN A 452 -48.83 10.28 12.23
C GLN A 452 -48.05 10.28 10.91
N ILE A 453 -47.65 9.11 10.43
CA ILE A 453 -46.90 8.89 9.20
C ILE A 453 -47.72 7.94 8.34
N ASP A 454 -47.89 8.24 7.07
CA ASP A 454 -48.51 7.35 6.10
C ASP A 454 -47.65 7.29 4.83
N ALA A 455 -46.86 6.22 4.69
CA ALA A 455 -46.07 5.94 3.49
C ALA A 455 -46.72 4.87 2.59
N SER A 456 -48.01 4.57 2.77
CA SER A 456 -48.70 3.50 2.04
C SER A 456 -48.80 3.72 0.53
N SER A 457 -48.72 4.98 0.09
CA SER A 457 -48.78 5.42 -1.31
C SER A 457 -47.39 5.62 -1.96
N VAL A 458 -46.33 5.13 -1.30
CA VAL A 458 -44.97 5.03 -1.84
C VAL A 458 -44.69 3.58 -2.26
N ALA A 459 -44.13 3.39 -3.45
CA ALA A 459 -43.82 2.08 -4.01
C ALA A 459 -42.89 1.25 -3.10
N GLN A 460 -43.28 0.00 -2.86
CA GLN A 460 -42.52 -1.00 -2.09
C GLN A 460 -41.33 -1.54 -2.90
N ARG A 461 -40.36 -0.66 -3.18
CA ARG A 461 -39.11 -0.95 -3.89
C ARG A 461 -37.93 -0.98 -2.91
N PRO A 462 -36.85 -1.76 -3.20
CA PRO A 462 -35.70 -1.90 -2.31
C PRO A 462 -34.97 -0.58 -2.08
N PHE A 463 -34.46 -0.38 -0.86
CA PHE A 463 -33.71 0.80 -0.45
C PHE A 463 -32.23 0.46 -0.25
N ARG A 464 -31.37 0.91 -1.17
CA ARG A 464 -29.95 0.51 -1.22
C ARG A 464 -29.13 0.98 -0.03
N GLY A 465 -29.27 2.24 0.35
CA GLY A 465 -28.49 2.83 1.43
C GLY A 465 -28.67 4.34 1.55
N ALA A 466 -28.79 4.86 2.78
CA ALA A 466 -28.57 6.28 3.07
C ALA A 466 -28.10 6.52 4.51
N PHE A 467 -27.27 7.54 4.73
CA PHE A 467 -26.78 7.92 6.05
C PHE A 467 -27.03 9.39 6.40
N VAL A 468 -27.17 9.65 7.69
CA VAL A 468 -27.20 10.99 8.29
C VAL A 468 -26.06 11.10 9.30
N ARG A 469 -25.21 12.11 9.14
CA ARG A 469 -24.13 12.43 10.10
C ARG A 469 -24.60 13.49 11.10
N GLY A 470 -24.47 13.18 12.39
CA GLY A 470 -24.69 14.12 13.48
C GLY A 470 -26.14 14.54 13.70
N ILE A 471 -26.29 15.70 14.36
CA ILE A 471 -27.58 16.32 14.68
C ILE A 471 -27.95 17.28 13.54
N ALA A 472 -28.96 16.93 12.76
CA ALA A 472 -29.55 17.77 11.72
C ALA A 472 -31.08 17.82 11.88
N PRO A 473 -31.75 18.92 11.48
CA PRO A 473 -33.21 18.95 11.43
C PRO A 473 -33.77 17.81 10.56
N VAL A 474 -34.87 17.19 10.98
CA VAL A 474 -35.49 16.04 10.29
C VAL A 474 -35.81 16.38 8.83
N THR A 475 -36.23 17.61 8.55
CA THR A 475 -36.46 18.12 7.19
C THR A 475 -35.20 18.06 6.31
N THR A 476 -34.05 18.43 6.86
CA THR A 476 -32.74 18.32 6.18
C THR A 476 -32.31 16.86 6.00
N GLN A 477 -32.64 15.97 6.94
CA GLN A 477 -32.38 14.53 6.82
C GLN A 477 -33.25 13.88 5.73
N LEU A 478 -34.50 14.31 5.62
CA LEU A 478 -35.50 13.76 4.71
C LEU A 478 -35.34 14.25 3.27
N GLN A 479 -34.89 15.49 3.07
CA GLN A 479 -34.80 16.12 1.74
C GLN A 479 -33.98 15.31 0.70
N PRO A 480 -32.80 14.75 1.02
CA PRO A 480 -32.10 13.82 0.12
C PRO A 480 -32.96 12.63 -0.34
N LEU A 481 -33.75 12.05 0.57
CA LEU A 481 -34.63 10.91 0.28
C LEU A 481 -35.82 11.32 -0.59
N LEU A 482 -36.42 12.49 -0.37
CA LEU A 482 -37.51 12.99 -1.23
C LEU A 482 -37.03 13.24 -2.66
N VAL A 483 -35.83 13.84 -2.81
CA VAL A 483 -35.24 14.10 -4.13
C VAL A 483 -34.83 12.80 -4.84
N ALA A 484 -34.08 11.91 -4.18
CA ALA A 484 -33.67 10.63 -4.77
C ALA A 484 -34.86 9.70 -5.04
N GLY A 485 -35.84 9.71 -4.14
CA GLY A 485 -37.01 8.87 -4.21
C GLY A 485 -38.07 9.38 -5.19
N GLN A 486 -38.03 10.66 -5.57
CA GLN A 486 -39.13 11.36 -6.26
C GLN A 486 -40.45 11.26 -5.46
N ILE A 487 -40.36 11.50 -4.16
CA ILE A 487 -41.46 11.40 -3.19
C ILE A 487 -41.97 12.79 -2.84
N LEU A 488 -43.29 12.93 -2.81
CA LEU A 488 -43.99 14.12 -2.35
C LEU A 488 -44.57 13.89 -0.96
N THR A 489 -44.85 14.99 -0.27
CA THR A 489 -45.34 14.99 1.12
C THR A 489 -46.51 15.95 1.27
N GLN A 490 -47.50 15.58 2.07
CA GLN A 490 -48.69 16.39 2.32
C GLN A 490 -49.24 16.12 3.73
N ASP A 491 -49.73 17.15 4.42
CA ASP A 491 -50.43 16.98 5.70
C ASP A 491 -51.93 16.72 5.45
N ARG A 492 -52.36 15.48 5.72
CA ARG A 492 -53.77 15.07 5.67
C ARG A 492 -54.31 14.96 7.08
N ALA A 493 -54.90 16.04 7.58
CA ALA A 493 -55.57 16.12 8.88
C ALA A 493 -54.69 15.74 10.11
N GLY A 494 -53.41 16.11 10.08
CA GLY A 494 -52.44 15.84 11.14
C GLY A 494 -51.64 14.55 10.95
N VAL A 495 -51.75 13.91 9.78
CA VAL A 495 -50.94 12.77 9.33
C VAL A 495 -50.09 13.23 8.15
N LEU A 496 -48.78 13.02 8.23
CA LEU A 496 -47.87 13.28 7.12
C LEU A 496 -47.94 12.11 6.13
N CYS A 497 -48.67 12.32 5.04
CA CYS A 497 -48.77 11.36 3.94
C CYS A 497 -47.59 11.57 2.97
N LEU A 498 -46.94 10.48 2.61
CA LEU A 498 -45.89 10.39 1.60
C LEU A 498 -46.38 9.55 0.43
N PHE A 499 -46.10 10.00 -0.78
CA PHE A 499 -46.55 9.35 -2.01
C PHE A 499 -45.57 9.58 -3.16
N ASP A 500 -45.48 8.61 -4.08
CA ASP A 500 -44.76 8.84 -5.35
C ASP A 500 -45.43 9.97 -6.14
N VAL A 501 -44.65 10.73 -6.93
CA VAL A 501 -45.14 11.85 -7.74
C VAL A 501 -46.40 11.54 -8.56
N ASP A 502 -46.48 10.32 -9.11
CA ASP A 502 -47.54 9.88 -10.02
C ASP A 502 -48.85 9.54 -9.28
N ASN A 503 -48.80 9.39 -7.95
CA ASN A 503 -49.93 9.15 -7.06
C ASN A 503 -50.51 10.45 -6.47
N ALA A 504 -50.12 11.62 -6.98
CA ALA A 504 -50.67 12.90 -6.54
C ALA A 504 -52.16 13.04 -6.93
N ASP A 505 -52.99 13.53 -6.01
CA ASP A 505 -54.41 13.74 -6.27
C ASP A 505 -54.62 14.82 -7.34
N SER A 506 -55.53 14.56 -8.29
CA SER A 506 -55.80 15.45 -9.44
C SER A 506 -57.22 16.02 -9.41
N VAL A 507 -57.36 17.34 -9.53
CA VAL A 507 -58.66 18.04 -9.55
C VAL A 507 -58.80 18.91 -10.80
N GLN A 508 -59.85 18.63 -11.58
CA GLN A 508 -60.26 19.49 -12.69
C GLN A 508 -60.95 20.75 -12.16
N LEU A 509 -60.54 21.92 -12.64
CA LEU A 509 -61.16 23.22 -12.39
C LEU A 509 -62.02 23.61 -13.61
N GLU A 510 -63.19 24.19 -13.36
CA GLU A 510 -64.07 24.69 -14.43
C GLU A 510 -63.64 26.10 -14.87
N ASN A 511 -63.42 26.28 -16.18
CA ASN A 511 -63.10 27.57 -16.80
C ASN A 511 -64.01 27.87 -18.01
N GLY A 512 -65.33 27.78 -17.79
CA GLY A 512 -66.33 28.06 -18.83
C GLY A 512 -66.58 29.55 -19.06
N ALA A 513 -67.05 29.89 -20.27
CA ALA A 513 -67.44 31.26 -20.62
C ALA A 513 -68.66 31.80 -19.83
N ALA A 514 -69.46 30.91 -19.24
CA ALA A 514 -70.64 31.26 -18.43
C ALA A 514 -70.44 31.08 -16.92
N LEU A 515 -69.50 30.20 -16.52
CA LEU A 515 -69.14 29.91 -15.14
C LEU A 515 -67.68 29.51 -15.12
N SER A 516 -66.90 30.17 -14.27
CA SER A 516 -65.47 29.92 -14.07
C SER A 516 -65.19 29.92 -12.58
N ASP A 517 -64.51 28.89 -12.09
CA ASP A 517 -64.02 28.82 -10.71
C ASP A 517 -62.72 29.62 -10.53
N LEU A 518 -62.00 29.88 -11.62
CA LEU A 518 -60.82 30.75 -11.65
C LEU A 518 -61.23 32.22 -11.54
N GLY A 519 -60.49 32.99 -10.72
CA GLY A 519 -60.72 34.41 -10.48
C GLY A 519 -61.77 34.70 -9.40
N ALA A 520 -61.99 33.76 -8.48
CA ALA A 520 -62.95 33.92 -7.40
C ALA A 520 -62.66 35.12 -6.49
N ARG A 521 -63.73 35.78 -6.03
CA ARG A 521 -63.68 37.08 -5.33
C ARG A 521 -64.88 37.26 -4.41
N THR A 522 -64.79 38.20 -3.47
CA THR A 522 -65.96 38.65 -2.70
C THR A 522 -66.88 39.54 -3.55
N ASP A 523 -68.18 39.52 -3.24
CA ASP A 523 -69.17 40.34 -3.93
C ASP A 523 -68.83 41.85 -3.89
N GLY A 524 -69.18 42.58 -4.94
CA GLY A 524 -68.85 44.00 -5.14
C GLY A 524 -67.41 44.32 -5.59
N GLN A 525 -66.49 43.35 -5.65
CA GLN A 525 -65.14 43.55 -6.24
C GLN A 525 -65.22 43.62 -7.79
N GLN A 526 -64.32 44.38 -8.44
CA GLN A 526 -64.20 44.39 -9.90
C GLN A 526 -63.62 43.07 -10.44
N MET A 527 -63.81 42.78 -11.74
CA MET A 527 -63.19 41.59 -12.35
C MET A 527 -61.73 41.93 -12.62
N PRO A 528 -60.77 41.07 -12.23
CA PRO A 528 -59.47 41.04 -12.88
C PRO A 528 -59.66 40.91 -14.39
N TYR A 529 -58.83 41.56 -15.20
CA TYR A 529 -58.83 41.36 -16.65
C TYR A 529 -58.34 39.96 -17.04
N ASP A 530 -57.60 39.31 -16.14
CA ASP A 530 -57.00 38.00 -16.33
C ASP A 530 -57.33 37.12 -15.11
N LYS A 531 -57.87 35.93 -15.35
CA LYS A 531 -58.29 34.98 -14.30
C LYS A 531 -57.11 34.23 -13.69
N VAL A 532 -56.03 34.07 -14.45
CA VAL A 532 -54.83 33.30 -14.09
C VAL A 532 -53.60 34.10 -14.48
N GLN A 533 -52.86 34.59 -13.49
CA GLN A 533 -51.58 35.25 -13.76
C GLN A 533 -50.53 34.20 -14.08
N MET A 534 -50.02 34.21 -15.31
CA MET A 534 -48.91 33.37 -15.73
C MET A 534 -47.59 34.15 -15.67
N GLU A 535 -46.60 33.56 -15.00
CA GLU A 535 -45.23 34.06 -14.89
C GLU A 535 -44.28 32.98 -15.43
N ASP A 536 -43.37 33.33 -16.34
CA ASP A 536 -42.42 32.38 -16.95
C ASP A 536 -40.99 32.85 -16.63
N LYS A 537 -40.19 31.98 -16.01
CA LYS A 537 -38.82 32.37 -15.58
C LYS A 537 -37.92 32.68 -16.79
N PRO A 538 -37.00 33.66 -16.66
CA PRO A 538 -36.01 33.95 -17.69
C PRO A 538 -35.21 32.71 -18.07
N GLU A 539 -34.95 32.52 -19.36
CA GLU A 539 -34.22 31.35 -19.87
C GLU A 539 -32.81 31.26 -19.27
N ALA A 540 -32.15 32.39 -19.02
CA ALA A 540 -30.83 32.47 -18.40
C ALA A 540 -30.77 31.89 -16.97
N ASP A 541 -31.89 31.92 -16.23
CA ASP A 541 -31.97 31.38 -14.87
C ASP A 541 -32.21 29.85 -14.87
N MET A 542 -32.50 29.27 -16.04
CA MET A 542 -32.74 27.83 -16.19
C MET A 542 -31.43 27.04 -16.29
N PRO A 543 -31.34 25.86 -15.65
CA PRO A 543 -30.14 25.03 -15.71
C PRO A 543 -29.89 24.56 -17.14
N THR A 544 -28.63 24.56 -17.55
CA THR A 544 -28.16 23.94 -18.82
C THR A 544 -27.64 22.53 -18.59
N SER A 545 -27.25 22.20 -17.34
CA SER A 545 -26.87 20.86 -16.89
C SER A 545 -27.21 20.66 -15.42
N ILE A 546 -27.66 19.45 -15.06
CA ILE A 546 -27.81 19.02 -13.66
C ILE A 546 -26.92 17.81 -13.41
N GLY A 547 -25.96 17.98 -12.49
CA GLY A 547 -25.08 16.94 -11.97
C GLY A 547 -25.50 16.42 -10.59
N LEU A 548 -25.11 15.19 -10.28
CA LEU A 548 -25.42 14.49 -9.05
C LEU A 548 -24.20 13.74 -8.52
N ARG A 549 -23.86 13.95 -7.25
CA ARG A 549 -22.93 13.08 -6.51
C ARG A 549 -23.71 12.03 -5.72
N PHE A 550 -23.23 10.79 -5.68
CA PHE A 550 -23.87 9.66 -5.01
C PHE A 550 -22.82 8.60 -4.63
N GLN A 551 -23.16 7.63 -3.77
CA GLN A 551 -22.29 6.45 -3.56
C GLN A 551 -22.59 5.38 -4.60
N ASP A 552 -21.56 4.95 -5.32
CA ASP A 552 -21.68 3.94 -6.38
C ASP A 552 -21.41 2.53 -5.83
N PRO A 553 -22.43 1.64 -5.73
CA PRO A 553 -22.27 0.30 -5.18
C PRO A 553 -21.37 -0.61 -6.04
N ASP A 554 -21.27 -0.34 -7.34
CA ASP A 554 -20.43 -1.11 -8.28
C ASP A 554 -18.95 -0.68 -8.22
N ALA A 555 -18.65 0.42 -7.55
CA ALA A 555 -17.33 1.03 -7.44
C ALA A 555 -16.87 1.14 -5.97
N ALA A 556 -17.07 0.07 -5.19
CA ALA A 556 -16.72 -0.03 -3.77
C ALA A 556 -17.25 1.13 -2.90
N TYR A 557 -18.47 1.60 -3.19
CA TYR A 557 -19.15 2.68 -2.47
C TYR A 557 -18.38 4.01 -2.44
N ALA A 558 -17.50 4.23 -3.42
CA ALA A 558 -16.88 5.52 -3.65
C ALA A 558 -17.91 6.56 -4.14
N ILE A 559 -17.55 7.84 -4.05
CA ILE A 559 -18.41 8.93 -4.54
C ILE A 559 -18.33 8.98 -6.07
N GLY A 560 -19.40 8.53 -6.72
CA GLY A 560 -19.63 8.67 -8.16
C GLY A 560 -20.21 10.04 -8.53
N PHE A 561 -20.18 10.35 -9.83
CA PHE A 561 -20.77 11.55 -10.39
C PHE A 561 -21.46 11.26 -11.74
N GLU A 562 -22.71 11.68 -11.87
CA GLU A 562 -23.49 11.61 -13.11
C GLU A 562 -24.09 12.97 -13.42
N HIS A 563 -24.28 13.30 -14.70
CA HIS A 563 -24.85 14.60 -15.09
C HIS A 563 -25.64 14.54 -16.39
N PHE A 564 -26.78 15.25 -16.46
CA PHE A 564 -27.55 15.37 -17.68
C PHE A 564 -27.62 16.84 -18.13
N GLY A 565 -27.05 17.11 -19.31
CA GLY A 565 -27.05 18.42 -19.95
C GLY A 565 -27.98 18.49 -21.17
N LEU A 566 -28.50 19.68 -21.46
CA LEU A 566 -29.17 19.93 -22.74
C LEU A 566 -28.14 19.82 -23.87
N ARG A 567 -28.50 19.08 -24.92
CA ARG A 567 -27.71 19.06 -26.16
C ARG A 567 -27.84 20.43 -26.82
N ASN A 568 -26.76 21.22 -26.73
CA ASN A 568 -26.68 22.64 -27.08
C ASN A 568 -27.60 23.03 -28.26
N PRO A 569 -28.80 23.59 -27.99
CA PRO A 569 -29.69 24.07 -29.04
C PRO A 569 -29.07 25.29 -29.72
N GLU A 570 -29.32 25.47 -31.02
CA GLU A 570 -29.02 26.75 -31.69
C GLU A 570 -29.94 27.85 -31.10
N GLY A 571 -29.50 28.51 -30.02
CA GLY A 571 -30.25 29.59 -29.38
C GLY A 571 -29.81 29.95 -27.96
N THR A 572 -29.40 28.98 -27.15
CA THR A 572 -29.08 29.21 -25.73
C THR A 572 -27.62 29.67 -25.56
N GLN A 573 -27.42 30.94 -25.19
CA GLN A 573 -26.07 31.54 -25.04
C GLN A 573 -25.53 31.54 -23.59
N HIS A 574 -26.31 31.10 -22.61
CA HIS A 574 -25.88 31.02 -21.22
C HIS A 574 -25.40 29.62 -20.84
N VAL A 575 -24.69 29.53 -19.72
CA VAL A 575 -24.28 28.28 -19.07
C VAL A 575 -24.66 28.38 -17.60
N ASN A 576 -25.42 27.41 -17.11
CA ASN A 576 -25.93 27.35 -15.74
C ASN A 576 -25.92 25.89 -15.28
N GLU A 577 -24.76 25.46 -14.76
CA GLU A 577 -24.57 24.09 -14.27
C GLU A 577 -24.94 24.02 -12.79
N GLN A 578 -25.86 23.13 -12.45
CA GLN A 578 -26.25 22.87 -11.06
C GLN A 578 -25.73 21.50 -10.64
N VAL A 579 -25.17 21.40 -9.43
CA VAL A 579 -24.72 20.12 -8.86
C VAL A 579 -25.43 19.89 -7.53
N MET A 580 -26.13 18.76 -7.44
CA MET A 580 -26.75 18.29 -6.20
C MET A 580 -25.84 17.26 -5.54
N ASP A 581 -25.63 17.40 -4.24
CA ASP A 581 -24.81 16.47 -3.46
C ASP A 581 -25.71 15.49 -2.71
N LEU A 582 -25.80 14.25 -3.21
CA LEU A 582 -26.43 13.11 -2.54
C LEU A 582 -25.38 12.04 -2.20
N SER A 583 -24.13 12.44 -1.91
CA SER A 583 -23.05 11.52 -1.47
C SER A 583 -23.34 10.73 -0.18
N SER A 584 -24.44 11.04 0.49
CA SER A 584 -25.01 10.27 1.60
C SER A 584 -26.01 9.18 1.19
N ILE A 585 -26.31 9.01 -0.10
CA ILE A 585 -27.25 8.00 -0.64
C ILE A 585 -26.52 7.09 -1.63
N VAL A 586 -26.86 5.80 -1.59
CA VAL A 586 -26.40 4.79 -2.56
C VAL A 586 -27.36 4.74 -3.75
N LEU A 587 -26.83 4.96 -4.95
CA LEU A 587 -27.54 4.81 -6.22
C LEU A 587 -26.63 4.09 -7.22
N THR A 588 -27.19 3.24 -8.07
CA THR A 588 -26.48 2.79 -9.28
C THR A 588 -26.35 3.95 -10.27
N ARG A 589 -25.35 3.88 -11.16
CA ARG A 589 -25.18 4.90 -12.22
C ARG A 589 -26.46 5.10 -13.05
N ARG A 590 -27.17 4.01 -13.37
CA ARG A 590 -28.45 4.06 -14.10
C ARG A 590 -29.54 4.81 -13.33
N GLU A 591 -29.67 4.57 -12.02
CA GLU A 591 -30.60 5.30 -11.15
C GLU A 591 -30.24 6.79 -11.08
N ALA A 592 -28.96 7.13 -10.86
CA ALA A 592 -28.46 8.51 -10.82
C ALA A 592 -28.63 9.27 -12.16
N ARG A 593 -28.42 8.58 -13.28
CA ARG A 593 -28.59 9.10 -14.65
C ARG A 593 -30.05 9.37 -14.99
N ASN A 594 -30.94 8.44 -14.66
CA ASN A 594 -32.38 8.62 -14.86
C ASN A 594 -32.93 9.75 -13.96
N LEU A 595 -32.42 9.88 -12.73
CA LEU A 595 -32.78 10.95 -11.80
C LEU A 595 -32.35 12.34 -12.31
N THR A 596 -31.08 12.52 -12.70
CA THR A 596 -30.59 13.80 -13.28
C THR A 596 -31.37 14.19 -14.54
N THR A 597 -31.69 13.22 -15.41
CA THR A 597 -32.52 13.45 -16.60
C THR A 597 -33.94 13.91 -16.23
N THR A 598 -34.57 13.27 -15.24
CA THR A 598 -35.92 13.59 -14.76
C THR A 598 -35.95 14.97 -14.09
N LEU A 599 -34.99 15.28 -13.23
CA LEU A 599 -34.83 16.59 -12.58
C LEU A 599 -34.61 17.71 -13.60
N MET A 600 -33.80 17.48 -14.63
CA MET A 600 -33.55 18.46 -15.69
C MET A 600 -34.82 18.76 -16.48
N ARG A 601 -35.57 17.73 -16.89
CA ARG A 601 -36.85 17.90 -17.61
C ARG A 601 -37.89 18.61 -16.74
N ARG A 602 -38.06 18.21 -15.48
CA ARG A 602 -38.98 18.87 -14.56
C ARG A 602 -38.58 20.32 -14.30
N ALA A 603 -37.28 20.64 -14.15
CA ALA A 603 -36.85 22.02 -13.99
C ALA A 603 -37.34 22.91 -15.13
N TRP A 604 -37.20 22.46 -16.39
CA TRP A 604 -37.65 23.20 -17.58
C TRP A 604 -39.17 23.24 -17.77
N ILE A 605 -39.91 22.22 -17.33
CA ILE A 605 -41.38 22.23 -17.32
C ILE A 605 -41.88 23.23 -16.27
N ASN A 606 -41.35 23.17 -15.05
CA ASN A 606 -41.72 24.01 -13.91
C ASN A 606 -41.14 25.45 -14.02
N ARG A 607 -40.74 25.89 -15.23
CA ARG A 607 -40.37 27.27 -15.56
C ARG A 607 -41.56 28.22 -15.44
N ARG A 608 -42.75 27.71 -15.77
CA ARG A 608 -44.03 28.43 -15.73
C ARG A 608 -44.68 28.32 -14.36
N THR A 609 -45.08 29.45 -13.80
CA THR A 609 -45.81 29.59 -12.53
C THR A 609 -47.17 30.22 -12.82
N TYR A 610 -48.22 29.68 -12.20
CA TYR A 610 -49.60 30.15 -12.30
C TYR A 610 -50.08 30.64 -10.94
N ARG A 611 -50.75 31.79 -10.90
CA ARG A 611 -51.37 32.35 -9.68
C ARG A 611 -52.82 32.70 -9.95
N PHE A 612 -53.72 32.19 -9.13
CA PHE A 612 -55.16 32.38 -9.27
C PHE A 612 -55.90 32.22 -7.94
N THR A 613 -57.17 32.62 -7.91
CA THR A 613 -58.05 32.50 -6.75
C THR A 613 -59.22 31.57 -7.05
N LEU A 614 -59.52 30.67 -6.12
CA LEU A 614 -60.60 29.68 -6.19
C LEU A 614 -61.66 29.92 -5.10
N PRO A 615 -62.93 29.52 -5.34
CA PRO A 615 -63.99 29.63 -4.35
C PRO A 615 -63.84 28.59 -3.23
N ALA A 616 -64.59 28.79 -2.14
CA ALA A 616 -64.56 27.93 -0.95
C ALA A 616 -64.91 26.44 -1.21
N ALA A 617 -65.46 26.08 -2.37
CA ALA A 617 -65.64 24.68 -2.78
C ALA A 617 -64.30 23.91 -2.84
N TYR A 618 -63.22 24.60 -3.20
CA TYR A 618 -61.86 24.05 -3.31
C TYR A 618 -61.06 24.15 -2.00
N LEU A 619 -61.74 24.26 -0.85
CA LEU A 619 -61.11 24.20 0.47
C LEU A 619 -60.45 22.85 0.80
N HIS A 620 -60.67 21.82 -0.04
CA HIS A 620 -60.10 20.49 0.09
C HIS A 620 -58.73 20.33 -0.61
N LEU A 621 -58.36 21.23 -1.53
CA LEU A 621 -57.05 21.19 -2.21
C LEU A 621 -55.91 21.41 -1.22
N LEU A 622 -54.79 20.74 -1.41
CA LEU A 622 -53.60 20.81 -0.56
C LEU A 622 -52.34 21.04 -1.40
N GLU A 623 -51.20 21.29 -0.75
CA GLU A 623 -49.91 21.38 -1.42
C GLU A 623 -49.54 20.05 -2.09
N ASN A 624 -48.85 20.11 -3.22
CA ASN A 624 -48.49 18.98 -4.09
C ASN A 624 -49.62 18.32 -4.89
N ASP A 625 -50.89 18.68 -4.68
CA ASP A 625 -52.00 18.28 -5.56
C ASP A 625 -51.80 18.81 -6.99
N LEU A 626 -52.33 18.07 -7.96
CA LEU A 626 -52.40 18.46 -9.36
C LEU A 626 -53.75 19.13 -9.64
N VAL A 627 -53.71 20.27 -10.31
CA VAL A 627 -54.88 20.97 -10.83
C VAL A 627 -54.83 21.03 -12.34
N THR A 628 -55.96 20.75 -12.98
CA THR A 628 -56.08 20.68 -14.44
C THR A 628 -57.21 21.59 -14.92
N TRP A 629 -56.98 22.36 -15.97
CA TRP A 629 -58.01 23.21 -16.58
C TRP A 629 -57.71 23.46 -18.05
N THR A 630 -58.73 23.77 -18.83
CA THR A 630 -58.58 24.27 -20.19
C THR A 630 -58.55 25.80 -20.14
N ASP A 631 -57.54 26.44 -20.72
CA ASP A 631 -57.45 27.90 -20.78
C ASP A 631 -58.47 28.52 -21.75
N ASP A 632 -58.57 29.86 -21.76
CA ASP A 632 -59.51 30.59 -22.62
C ASP A 632 -59.14 30.49 -24.13
N GLU A 633 -57.97 29.95 -24.48
CA GLU A 633 -57.51 29.68 -25.85
C GLU A 633 -57.78 28.23 -26.30
N GLY A 634 -58.18 27.34 -25.38
CA GLY A 634 -58.47 25.92 -25.64
C GLY A 634 -57.30 24.96 -25.35
N THR A 635 -56.26 25.39 -24.64
CA THR A 635 -55.13 24.56 -24.24
C THR A 635 -55.39 23.93 -22.87
N ASP A 636 -55.23 22.61 -22.76
CA ASP A 636 -55.26 21.92 -21.47
C ASP A 636 -53.94 22.15 -20.72
N ILE A 637 -54.04 22.64 -19.48
CA ILE A 637 -52.93 22.93 -18.59
C ILE A 637 -53.00 22.00 -17.38
N VAL A 638 -51.84 21.44 -17.01
CA VAL A 638 -51.62 20.68 -15.78
C VAL A 638 -50.62 21.46 -14.92
N ALA A 639 -50.96 21.72 -13.66
CA ALA A 639 -50.07 22.40 -12.72
C ALA A 639 -50.11 21.76 -11.33
N ARG A 640 -48.97 21.75 -10.63
CA ARG A 640 -48.87 21.29 -9.24
C ARG A 640 -48.96 22.47 -8.28
N ILE A 641 -49.79 22.38 -7.26
CA ILE A 641 -49.89 23.38 -6.19
C ILE A 641 -48.59 23.39 -5.36
N ILE A 642 -47.94 24.55 -5.26
CA ILE A 642 -46.74 24.76 -4.42
C ILE A 642 -47.08 25.52 -3.14
N GLN A 643 -48.05 26.44 -3.20
CA GLN A 643 -48.50 27.22 -2.05
C GLN A 643 -50.00 27.46 -2.13
N ARG A 644 -50.66 27.33 -0.98
CA ARG A 644 -52.09 27.59 -0.80
C ARG A 644 -52.30 28.51 0.41
N ASP A 645 -52.92 29.67 0.19
CA ASP A 645 -53.28 30.60 1.26
C ASP A 645 -54.80 30.80 1.33
N ILE A 646 -55.40 30.40 2.46
CA ILE A 646 -56.84 30.58 2.72
C ILE A 646 -57.06 31.95 3.36
N GLY A 647 -57.73 32.86 2.65
CA GLY A 647 -58.10 34.17 3.19
C GLY A 647 -59.20 34.07 4.25
N ALA A 648 -59.28 35.06 5.15
CA ALA A 648 -60.36 35.17 6.14
C ALA A 648 -61.78 35.32 5.52
N ASN A 649 -61.85 35.56 4.20
CA ASN A 649 -63.04 35.60 3.36
C ASN A 649 -63.32 34.26 2.65
N PHE A 650 -62.63 33.17 3.02
CA PHE A 650 -62.71 31.83 2.41
C PHE A 650 -62.33 31.74 0.92
N LEU A 651 -61.67 32.76 0.37
CA LEU A 651 -61.00 32.61 -0.92
C LEU A 651 -59.72 31.79 -0.77
N VAL A 652 -59.51 30.83 -1.66
CA VAL A 652 -58.30 30.03 -1.71
C VAL A 652 -57.38 30.61 -2.77
N ASN A 653 -56.29 31.25 -2.33
CA ASN A 653 -55.25 31.76 -3.23
C ASN A 653 -54.29 30.60 -3.50
N VAL A 654 -54.05 30.30 -4.77
CA VAL A 654 -53.20 29.20 -5.21
C VAL A 654 -52.03 29.75 -6.01
N THR A 655 -50.82 29.31 -5.66
CA THR A 655 -49.65 29.40 -6.54
C THR A 655 -49.26 27.98 -6.94
N ALA A 656 -49.29 27.70 -8.23
CA ALA A 656 -48.96 26.42 -8.83
C ALA A 656 -47.83 26.58 -9.86
N VAL A 657 -47.13 25.50 -10.18
CA VAL A 657 -46.15 25.45 -11.29
C VAL A 657 -46.64 24.47 -12.34
N ALA A 658 -46.35 24.72 -13.62
CA ALA A 658 -46.60 23.74 -14.67
C ALA A 658 -45.91 22.41 -14.31
N GLU A 659 -46.57 21.30 -14.57
CA GLU A 659 -46.10 19.95 -14.24
C GLU A 659 -46.61 18.98 -15.31
N GLN A 660 -45.95 17.82 -15.44
CA GLN A 660 -46.40 16.73 -16.32
C GLN A 660 -46.25 15.43 -15.54
N THR A 661 -47.25 14.54 -15.62
CA THR A 661 -47.22 13.24 -14.90
C THR A 661 -46.20 12.29 -15.50
N ASP A 662 -46.02 12.31 -16.83
CA ASP A 662 -45.24 11.32 -17.56
C ASP A 662 -43.79 11.78 -17.85
N ILE A 663 -43.11 12.38 -16.86
CA ILE A 663 -41.71 12.88 -17.02
C ILE A 663 -40.66 11.77 -16.81
N ALA A 664 -40.97 10.78 -15.97
CA ALA A 664 -40.01 9.79 -15.47
C ALA A 664 -39.27 9.05 -16.61
N VAL A 665 -37.94 9.14 -16.62
CA VAL A 665 -37.13 8.57 -17.71
C VAL A 665 -36.58 7.22 -17.32
N ALA A 666 -37.02 6.17 -18.01
CA ALA A 666 -36.42 4.84 -17.94
C ALA A 666 -35.45 4.64 -19.11
N GLY A 667 -34.14 4.86 -18.87
CA GLY A 667 -33.08 4.55 -19.82
C GLY A 667 -32.43 5.78 -20.45
N SER A 668 -31.36 6.25 -19.82
CA SER A 668 -30.42 7.22 -20.39
C SER A 668 -29.00 6.64 -20.32
N PRO A 669 -28.15 6.80 -21.35
CA PRO A 669 -26.79 6.26 -21.33
C PRO A 669 -25.99 6.83 -20.16
N VAL A 670 -25.41 5.93 -19.35
CA VAL A 670 -24.54 6.27 -18.22
C VAL A 670 -23.17 6.75 -18.70
N GLN A 671 -22.44 7.48 -17.85
CA GLN A 671 -21.05 7.84 -18.10
C GLN A 671 -20.10 6.75 -17.60
N THR A 672 -18.94 6.69 -18.24
CA THR A 672 -17.87 5.79 -17.83
C THR A 672 -17.27 6.22 -16.49
N SER A 673 -16.97 5.26 -15.61
CA SER A 673 -16.36 5.54 -14.31
C SER A 673 -15.02 6.27 -14.44
N SER A 674 -14.66 7.07 -13.44
CA SER A 674 -13.24 7.28 -13.16
C SER A 674 -12.62 5.97 -12.67
N THR A 675 -11.37 5.71 -13.05
CA THR A 675 -10.65 4.49 -12.65
C THR A 675 -10.42 4.49 -11.15
N ILE A 676 -11.06 3.56 -10.41
CA ILE A 676 -10.85 3.41 -8.97
C ILE A 676 -9.72 2.42 -8.72
N VAL A 677 -8.74 2.84 -7.92
CA VAL A 677 -7.62 2.01 -7.47
C VAL A 677 -8.07 1.13 -6.30
N PRO A 678 -7.71 -0.16 -6.23
CA PRO A 678 -7.97 -1.01 -5.07
C PRO A 678 -7.45 -0.36 -3.78
N GLN A 679 -8.14 -0.57 -2.64
CA GLN A 679 -7.63 -0.12 -1.34
C GLN A 679 -6.38 -0.93 -0.98
N SER A 680 -5.28 -0.26 -0.64
CA SER A 680 -4.02 -0.94 -0.33
C SER A 680 -3.95 -1.38 1.13
N THR A 681 -3.34 -2.54 1.34
CA THR A 681 -2.92 -3.02 2.67
C THR A 681 -1.50 -2.53 2.96
N PRO A 682 -1.18 -1.95 4.14
CA PRO A 682 0.19 -1.71 4.53
C PRO A 682 0.97 -3.04 4.61
N SER A 683 2.22 -3.03 4.15
CA SER A 683 3.11 -4.19 4.18
C SER A 683 4.43 -3.81 4.86
N PRO A 684 4.88 -4.57 5.88
CA PRO A 684 6.24 -4.42 6.39
C PRO A 684 7.24 -4.83 5.30
N ALA A 685 8.39 -4.17 5.24
CA ALA A 685 9.45 -4.53 4.31
C ALA A 685 10.11 -5.86 4.72
N LEU A 686 10.49 -6.71 3.78
CA LEU A 686 11.34 -7.87 4.01
C LEU A 686 12.77 -7.57 3.55
N VAL A 687 13.75 -7.79 4.43
CA VAL A 687 15.16 -7.48 4.16
C VAL A 687 16.05 -8.70 4.35
N SER A 688 17.10 -8.80 3.52
CA SER A 688 18.22 -9.71 3.72
C SER A 688 19.49 -8.91 3.96
N THR A 689 20.43 -9.44 4.76
CA THR A 689 21.67 -8.76 5.13
C THR A 689 22.88 -9.63 4.83
N LEU A 690 23.89 -9.06 4.17
CA LEU A 690 25.19 -9.67 3.95
C LEU A 690 26.28 -8.84 4.63
N ALA A 691 27.13 -9.50 5.42
CA ALA A 691 28.35 -8.91 5.95
C ALA A 691 29.49 -8.97 4.93
N ILE A 692 30.22 -7.86 4.78
CA ILE A 692 31.28 -7.69 3.79
C ILE A 692 32.56 -7.28 4.55
N ASP A 693 33.36 -8.28 4.93
CA ASP A 693 34.71 -8.07 5.47
C ASP A 693 35.72 -7.99 4.30
N ALA A 694 36.05 -6.76 3.90
CA ALA A 694 36.88 -6.46 2.74
C ALA A 694 37.72 -5.19 2.96
N PRO A 695 38.81 -5.00 2.17
CA PRO A 695 39.57 -3.74 2.17
C PRO A 695 38.68 -2.49 2.04
N ALA A 696 39.12 -1.38 2.62
CA ALA A 696 38.37 -0.13 2.67
C ALA A 696 38.25 0.53 1.28
N THR A 697 37.06 0.53 0.65
CA THR A 697 36.74 1.19 -0.63
C THR A 697 36.57 2.72 -0.53
N SER A 698 36.65 3.31 0.66
CA SER A 698 36.71 4.76 0.86
C SER A 698 37.85 5.16 1.79
N ASN A 699 38.40 6.37 1.62
CA ASN A 699 39.43 6.93 2.51
C ASN A 699 38.91 7.23 3.93
N ALA A 700 37.59 7.21 4.16
CA ALA A 700 37.02 7.38 5.49
C ALA A 700 37.15 6.11 6.36
N GLU A 701 37.37 4.95 5.74
CA GLU A 701 37.33 3.64 6.40
C GLU A 701 38.72 2.99 6.56
N VAL A 702 39.81 3.68 6.18
CA VAL A 702 41.17 3.12 6.21
C VAL A 702 41.83 3.18 7.60
N THR A 703 41.36 4.06 8.49
CA THR A 703 41.93 4.31 9.82
C THR A 703 41.08 3.80 10.98
N THR A 704 39.84 3.36 10.72
CA THR A 704 38.84 2.99 11.73
C THR A 704 38.40 1.54 11.52
N PRO A 705 38.70 0.59 12.43
CA PRO A 705 38.31 -0.80 12.26
C PRO A 705 36.79 -0.93 12.14
N GLY A 706 36.29 -1.65 11.14
CA GLY A 706 34.86 -1.72 10.91
C GLY A 706 34.41 -2.77 9.90
N LEU A 707 33.09 -2.96 9.84
CA LEU A 707 32.44 -3.93 8.98
C LEU A 707 31.37 -3.26 8.12
N ARG A 708 31.29 -3.61 6.84
CA ARG A 708 30.15 -3.23 5.99
C ARG A 708 29.04 -4.25 6.11
N LEU A 709 27.82 -3.78 6.32
CA LEU A 709 26.59 -4.55 6.20
C LEU A 709 25.83 -4.04 4.97
N ALA A 710 25.59 -4.92 4.02
CA ALA A 710 24.76 -4.63 2.87
C ALA A 710 23.36 -5.20 3.14
N VAL A 711 22.36 -4.32 3.22
CA VAL A 711 20.98 -4.72 3.47
C VAL A 711 20.18 -4.51 2.19
N THR A 712 19.66 -5.60 1.65
CA THR A 712 18.84 -5.58 0.44
C THR A 712 17.36 -5.81 0.80
N LEU A 713 16.50 -4.97 0.23
CA LEU A 713 15.05 -5.16 0.23
C LEU A 713 14.73 -6.31 -0.73
N LEU A 714 14.11 -7.36 -0.19
CA LEU A 714 13.60 -8.47 -0.98
C LEU A 714 12.17 -8.18 -1.46
N GLY A 715 11.33 -7.56 -0.61
CA GLY A 715 9.95 -7.21 -0.94
C GLY A 715 9.30 -6.21 0.01
N GLY A 716 8.18 -5.62 -0.42
CA GLY A 716 7.51 -4.51 0.28
C GLY A 716 8.21 -3.15 0.04
N THR A 717 7.95 -2.16 0.90
CA THR A 717 8.53 -0.80 0.80
C THR A 717 9.41 -0.50 2.01
N LEU A 718 10.72 -0.41 1.83
CA LEU A 718 11.64 -0.01 2.89
C LEU A 718 11.49 1.48 3.18
N GLN A 719 10.91 1.82 4.34
CA GLN A 719 10.95 3.18 4.90
C GLN A 719 12.22 3.37 5.75
N THR A 720 12.46 2.41 6.64
CA THR A 720 13.70 2.31 7.41
C THR A 720 13.85 0.88 7.96
N ALA A 721 15.10 0.48 8.21
CA ALA A 721 15.41 -0.68 9.04
C ALA A 721 16.48 -0.33 10.09
N THR A 722 16.28 -0.82 11.31
CA THR A 722 17.21 -0.64 12.43
C THR A 722 18.13 -1.86 12.52
N ILE A 723 19.43 -1.59 12.58
CA ILE A 723 20.48 -2.61 12.70
C ILE A 723 20.77 -2.80 14.19
N TYR A 724 20.61 -4.03 14.66
CA TYR A 724 20.92 -4.47 16.01
C TYR A 724 22.19 -5.31 16.03
N GLU A 725 23.03 -5.11 17.05
CA GLU A 725 24.27 -5.83 17.29
C GLU A 725 24.23 -6.55 18.64
N SER A 726 24.83 -7.74 18.72
CA SER A 726 25.00 -8.52 19.94
C SER A 726 26.36 -9.19 19.99
N GLN A 727 26.92 -9.33 21.20
CA GLN A 727 28.15 -10.08 21.47
C GLN A 727 27.86 -11.49 22.02
N ASP A 728 26.70 -11.71 22.64
CA ASP A 728 26.33 -12.96 23.32
C ASP A 728 25.20 -13.73 22.60
N GLY A 729 24.47 -13.09 21.69
CA GLY A 729 23.29 -13.61 21.00
C GLY A 729 22.01 -13.58 21.82
N ASN A 730 22.03 -13.06 23.06
CA ASN A 730 20.85 -12.93 23.92
C ASN A 730 20.43 -11.46 24.05
N SER A 731 21.40 -10.54 24.08
CA SER A 731 21.18 -9.11 24.29
C SER A 731 21.54 -8.34 23.02
N TYR A 732 20.56 -7.71 22.40
CA TYR A 732 20.70 -6.95 21.14
C TYR A 732 20.55 -5.45 21.37
N LEU A 733 21.50 -4.65 20.88
CA LEU A 733 21.51 -3.20 21.01
C LEU A 733 21.47 -2.54 19.62
N PRO A 734 20.69 -1.46 19.41
CA PRO A 734 20.66 -0.76 18.13
C PRO A 734 21.99 -0.02 17.90
N VAL A 735 22.58 -0.21 16.72
CA VAL A 735 23.87 0.42 16.32
C VAL A 735 23.74 1.40 15.15
N GLY A 736 22.61 1.40 14.45
CA GLY A 736 22.33 2.33 13.37
C GLY A 736 21.02 2.00 12.65
N SER A 737 20.70 2.77 11.62
CA SER A 737 19.58 2.49 10.72
C SER A 737 19.93 2.86 9.28
N ILE A 738 19.13 2.33 8.37
CA ILE A 738 19.16 2.63 6.93
C ILE A 738 17.76 3.05 6.47
N ALA A 739 17.69 3.74 5.34
CA ALA A 739 16.43 4.06 4.64
C ALA A 739 16.35 3.40 3.26
N ASP A 740 17.49 3.18 2.61
CA ASP A 740 17.60 2.66 1.24
C ASP A 740 18.04 1.18 1.20
N SER A 741 17.88 0.55 0.03
CA SER A 741 18.30 -0.84 -0.23
C SER A 741 19.62 -0.90 -1.00
N ALA A 742 20.50 -1.82 -0.57
CA ALA A 742 21.73 -2.17 -1.29
C ALA A 742 21.42 -2.87 -2.61
N ALA A 743 22.28 -2.63 -3.61
CA ALA A 743 22.24 -3.34 -4.87
C ALA A 743 22.85 -4.75 -4.70
N PHE A 744 22.04 -5.79 -4.87
CA PHE A 744 22.40 -7.19 -4.57
C PHE A 744 22.01 -8.14 -5.70
N ALA A 745 22.88 -9.11 -5.99
CA ALA A 745 22.67 -10.17 -6.98
C ALA A 745 23.29 -11.51 -6.58
N LEU A 746 22.86 -12.58 -7.25
CA LEU A 746 23.39 -13.93 -7.12
C LEU A 746 23.95 -14.42 -8.48
N THR A 747 25.10 -15.09 -8.48
CA THR A 747 25.64 -15.70 -9.70
C THR A 747 24.83 -16.92 -10.15
N LEU A 748 24.45 -16.97 -11.43
CA LEU A 748 23.81 -18.14 -12.07
C LEU A 748 24.84 -19.05 -12.77
N GLY A 749 26.03 -18.51 -13.05
CA GLY A 749 27.18 -19.25 -13.59
C GLY A 749 28.39 -19.27 -12.65
N THR A 750 29.47 -19.88 -13.13
CA THR A 750 30.75 -19.94 -12.42
C THR A 750 31.73 -18.91 -12.99
N LEU A 751 32.24 -17.99 -12.16
CA LEU A 751 33.45 -17.23 -12.49
C LEU A 751 34.66 -18.09 -12.12
N SER A 752 35.53 -18.40 -13.08
CA SER A 752 36.75 -19.17 -12.76
C SER A 752 37.81 -18.29 -12.11
N ALA A 753 38.77 -18.93 -11.43
CA ALA A 753 39.93 -18.23 -10.89
C ALA A 753 40.75 -17.59 -12.03
N GLN A 754 41.36 -16.43 -11.76
CA GLN A 754 42.13 -15.66 -12.74
C GLN A 754 43.41 -15.10 -12.09
N THR A 755 44.28 -14.47 -12.87
CA THR A 755 45.27 -13.54 -12.32
C THR A 755 44.59 -12.20 -12.00
N ALA A 756 44.98 -11.57 -10.89
CA ALA A 756 44.44 -10.27 -10.49
C ALA A 756 44.60 -9.24 -11.62
N SER A 757 43.64 -8.33 -11.76
CA SER A 757 43.65 -7.30 -12.81
C SER A 757 44.62 -6.17 -12.51
N GLU A 758 44.95 -5.96 -11.24
CA GLU A 758 46.13 -5.21 -10.80
C GLU A 758 47.36 -6.13 -10.87
N GLU A 759 48.15 -6.07 -11.94
CA GLU A 759 49.36 -6.88 -12.04
C GLU A 759 50.49 -6.32 -11.14
N TYR A 760 51.23 -7.22 -10.49
CA TYR A 760 52.23 -6.85 -9.50
C TYR A 760 53.31 -5.92 -10.05
N GLY A 761 53.25 -4.66 -9.62
CA GLY A 761 54.23 -3.62 -9.92
C GLY A 761 54.25 -3.11 -11.37
N THR A 762 53.15 -3.28 -12.11
CA THR A 762 52.86 -2.45 -13.28
C THR A 762 51.84 -1.37 -12.90
N SER A 763 51.81 -0.25 -13.63
CA SER A 763 50.71 0.72 -13.57
C SER A 763 49.53 0.34 -14.48
N THR A 764 49.57 -0.85 -15.11
CA THR A 764 48.59 -1.27 -16.12
C THR A 764 47.54 -2.18 -15.49
N VAL A 765 46.28 -1.74 -15.57
CA VAL A 765 45.13 -2.52 -15.13
C VAL A 765 44.61 -3.34 -16.32
N SER A 766 44.45 -4.65 -16.14
CA SER A 766 44.09 -5.59 -17.22
C SER A 766 42.67 -6.14 -17.06
N LEU A 767 41.80 -5.86 -18.05
CA LEU A 767 40.49 -6.52 -18.16
C LEU A 767 40.62 -8.03 -18.40
N ARG A 768 39.70 -8.80 -17.81
CA ARG A 768 39.54 -10.23 -18.01
C ARG A 768 38.30 -10.50 -18.86
N SER A 769 38.45 -11.28 -19.92
CA SER A 769 37.43 -11.57 -20.95
C SER A 769 36.40 -12.62 -20.52
N GLN A 770 36.09 -12.68 -19.23
CA GLN A 770 35.04 -13.57 -18.71
C GLN A 770 33.69 -12.89 -18.74
N THR A 771 32.64 -13.71 -18.78
CA THR A 771 31.25 -13.30 -18.52
C THR A 771 30.64 -14.22 -17.47
N VAL A 772 29.65 -13.72 -16.74
CA VAL A 772 28.80 -14.51 -15.85
C VAL A 772 27.39 -13.95 -15.88
N ASP A 773 26.42 -14.85 -15.94
CA ASP A 773 25.01 -14.48 -15.79
C ASP A 773 24.69 -14.36 -14.29
N VAL A 774 23.98 -13.31 -13.92
CA VAL A 774 23.62 -13.02 -12.53
C VAL A 774 22.13 -12.72 -12.43
N TYR A 775 21.47 -13.21 -11.39
CA TYR A 775 20.11 -12.84 -11.05
C TYR A 775 20.14 -11.64 -10.13
N TRP A 776 19.53 -10.53 -10.56
CA TRP A 776 19.59 -9.27 -9.84
C TRP A 776 18.39 -9.11 -8.90
N VAL A 777 18.61 -9.28 -7.59
CA VAL A 777 17.56 -9.27 -6.56
C VAL A 777 17.04 -7.86 -6.31
N ASN A 778 17.95 -6.88 -6.27
CA ASN A 778 17.59 -5.47 -6.10
C ASN A 778 18.68 -4.58 -6.72
N GLN A 779 18.33 -3.63 -7.58
CA GLN A 779 19.31 -2.72 -8.24
C GLN A 779 19.78 -1.57 -7.33
N GLY A 780 19.16 -1.38 -6.17
CA GLY A 780 19.40 -0.22 -5.31
C GLY A 780 18.81 1.06 -5.90
N THR A 781 19.48 2.18 -5.65
CA THR A 781 19.03 3.53 -6.04
C THR A 781 19.34 3.92 -7.49
N ASP A 782 20.35 3.31 -8.10
CA ASP A 782 20.85 3.64 -9.44
C ASP A 782 20.70 2.43 -10.39
N THR A 783 20.27 2.66 -11.65
CA THR A 783 20.20 1.60 -12.67
C THR A 783 21.60 1.14 -13.09
N ILE A 784 21.79 -0.17 -13.25
CA ILE A 784 23.10 -0.75 -13.59
C ILE A 784 23.37 -0.59 -15.08
N GLU A 785 24.46 0.09 -15.41
CA GLU A 785 24.86 0.36 -16.79
C GLU A 785 26.32 -0.03 -17.08
N ALA A 786 26.60 -0.29 -18.36
CA ALA A 786 27.96 -0.51 -18.84
C ALA A 786 28.83 0.74 -18.61
N CYS A 787 30.14 0.54 -18.40
CA CYS A 787 31.08 1.63 -18.19
C CYS A 787 32.39 1.39 -18.94
N THR A 788 33.10 2.48 -19.24
CA THR A 788 34.45 2.39 -19.80
C THR A 788 35.44 1.88 -18.75
N GLN A 789 36.54 1.27 -19.18
CA GLN A 789 37.59 0.81 -18.26
C GLN A 789 38.06 1.93 -17.32
N ALA A 790 38.29 3.14 -17.83
CA ALA A 790 38.70 4.29 -17.03
C ALA A 790 37.65 4.72 -15.97
N GLN A 791 36.36 4.49 -16.21
CA GLN A 791 35.31 4.70 -15.20
C GLN A 791 35.33 3.60 -14.14
N ALA A 792 35.57 2.34 -14.53
CA ALA A 792 35.75 1.24 -13.57
C ALA A 792 37.02 1.42 -12.71
N GLU A 793 38.11 1.92 -13.29
CA GLU A 793 39.35 2.29 -12.57
C GLU A 793 39.13 3.44 -11.58
N ALA A 794 38.16 4.32 -11.84
CA ALA A 794 37.77 5.43 -10.98
C ALA A 794 36.69 5.07 -9.92
N GLY A 795 36.26 3.81 -9.81
CA GLY A 795 35.31 3.35 -8.79
C GLY A 795 33.92 2.92 -9.29
N LYS A 796 33.59 3.17 -10.57
CA LYS A 796 32.28 2.78 -11.12
C LYS A 796 32.15 1.26 -11.22
N ASN A 797 30.96 0.73 -10.94
CA ASN A 797 30.66 -0.71 -10.97
C ASN A 797 31.57 -1.57 -10.07
N TRP A 798 32.21 -0.98 -9.04
CA TRP A 798 32.91 -1.76 -8.01
C TRP A 798 31.90 -2.60 -7.22
N CYS A 799 32.26 -3.86 -6.97
CA CYS A 799 31.44 -4.82 -6.25
C CYS A 799 32.27 -5.71 -5.32
N ALA A 800 31.67 -6.13 -4.21
CA ALA A 800 32.11 -7.27 -3.42
C ALA A 800 31.49 -8.53 -4.01
N ILE A 801 32.31 -9.56 -4.23
CA ILE A 801 31.85 -10.91 -4.55
C ILE A 801 32.15 -11.79 -3.34
N THR A 802 31.11 -12.31 -2.69
CA THR A 802 31.24 -13.20 -1.52
C THR A 802 31.01 -14.64 -1.94
N ASN A 803 32.03 -15.47 -1.77
CA ASN A 803 32.00 -16.87 -2.16
C ASN A 803 31.04 -17.68 -1.27
N VAL A 804 30.05 -18.35 -1.88
CA VAL A 804 29.01 -19.10 -1.16
C VAL A 804 29.55 -20.26 -0.29
N SER A 805 30.69 -20.85 -0.65
CA SER A 805 31.25 -22.04 0.03
C SER A 805 32.29 -21.71 1.11
N THR A 806 32.99 -20.57 0.98
CA THR A 806 34.11 -20.21 1.87
C THR A 806 33.90 -18.92 2.65
N GLY A 807 32.87 -18.13 2.32
CA GLY A 807 32.65 -16.78 2.87
C GLY A 807 33.73 -15.76 2.47
N ALA A 808 34.70 -16.13 1.64
CA ALA A 808 35.78 -15.25 1.22
C ALA A 808 35.24 -14.14 0.30
N VAL A 809 35.59 -12.88 0.64
CA VAL A 809 35.22 -11.70 -0.15
C VAL A 809 36.34 -11.29 -1.10
N GLU A 810 35.97 -11.08 -2.36
CA GLU A 810 36.79 -10.47 -3.41
C GLU A 810 36.23 -9.09 -3.75
N ILE A 811 37.09 -8.09 -3.99
CA ILE A 811 36.68 -6.82 -4.61
C ILE A 811 36.95 -6.93 -6.11
N ALA A 812 35.95 -6.62 -6.92
CA ALA A 812 36.02 -6.65 -8.37
C ALA A 812 35.28 -5.44 -8.98
N ALA A 813 35.37 -5.27 -10.29
CA ALA A 813 34.51 -4.37 -11.06
C ALA A 813 34.18 -4.98 -12.44
N PHE A 814 33.11 -4.53 -13.08
CA PHE A 814 32.70 -4.98 -14.41
C PHE A 814 32.41 -3.80 -15.35
N THR A 815 32.71 -3.97 -16.64
CA THR A 815 32.58 -2.90 -17.66
C THR A 815 31.43 -3.15 -18.63
N THR A 816 31.07 -4.40 -18.91
CA THR A 816 29.96 -4.73 -19.81
C THR A 816 28.77 -5.27 -19.03
N VAL A 817 27.58 -4.77 -19.36
CA VAL A 817 26.28 -5.19 -18.82
C VAL A 817 25.36 -5.46 -20.01
N THR A 818 24.73 -6.63 -20.03
CA THR A 818 23.66 -6.96 -20.98
C THR A 818 22.44 -7.39 -20.17
N ASP A 819 21.30 -6.75 -20.39
CA ASP A 819 20.01 -7.13 -19.80
C ASP A 819 19.36 -8.21 -20.68
N ASN A 820 18.94 -9.32 -20.07
CA ASN A 820 18.31 -10.44 -20.77
C ASN A 820 16.76 -10.37 -20.73
N GLY A 821 16.18 -9.39 -20.02
CA GLY A 821 14.73 -9.13 -19.97
C GLY A 821 13.96 -9.90 -18.89
N ASP A 822 14.64 -10.65 -18.03
CA ASP A 822 14.05 -11.52 -16.99
C ASP A 822 14.69 -11.33 -15.60
N GLN A 823 15.27 -10.16 -15.34
CA GLN A 823 16.17 -9.82 -14.22
C GLN A 823 17.50 -10.60 -14.19
N THR A 824 17.80 -11.41 -15.20
CA THR A 824 19.16 -11.89 -15.41
C THR A 824 19.96 -10.88 -16.23
N PHE A 825 21.20 -10.65 -15.81
CA PHE A 825 22.14 -9.80 -16.51
C PHE A 825 23.40 -10.59 -16.82
N THR A 826 23.92 -10.48 -18.05
CA THR A 826 25.25 -10.98 -18.38
C THR A 826 26.27 -9.89 -18.08
N LEU A 827 27.06 -10.08 -17.02
CA LEU A 827 28.14 -9.18 -16.62
C LEU A 827 29.48 -9.65 -17.19
N GLY A 828 30.30 -8.71 -17.65
CA GLY A 828 31.58 -9.03 -18.29
C GLY A 828 32.60 -7.90 -18.30
N GLY A 829 33.75 -8.18 -18.91
CA GLY A 829 34.89 -7.25 -18.93
C GLY A 829 35.33 -6.92 -17.50
N TRP A 830 35.78 -7.96 -16.79
CA TRP A 830 36.00 -7.92 -15.35
C TRP A 830 37.38 -7.37 -14.98
N LEU A 831 37.41 -6.52 -13.96
CA LEU A 831 38.57 -6.22 -13.15
C LEU A 831 38.50 -7.07 -11.88
N ARG A 832 39.28 -8.15 -11.79
CA ARG A 832 39.23 -9.14 -10.71
C ARG A 832 40.35 -8.90 -9.68
N GLY A 833 40.14 -9.29 -8.42
CA GLY A 833 41.18 -9.25 -7.38
C GLY A 833 41.70 -7.84 -7.04
N LEU A 834 40.81 -6.84 -7.06
CA LEU A 834 41.16 -5.46 -6.74
C LEU A 834 41.58 -5.32 -5.28
N ARG A 835 42.38 -4.28 -4.99
CA ARG A 835 42.86 -3.94 -3.64
C ARG A 835 43.55 -5.12 -2.93
N GLY A 836 44.25 -5.95 -3.69
CA GLY A 836 44.98 -7.12 -3.18
C GLY A 836 44.08 -8.29 -2.74
N THR A 837 42.79 -8.29 -3.09
CA THR A 837 41.94 -9.47 -2.87
C THR A 837 42.29 -10.59 -3.86
N SER A 838 42.11 -11.85 -3.45
CA SER A 838 42.47 -13.00 -4.29
C SER A 838 41.31 -13.38 -5.22
N PRO A 839 41.49 -13.38 -6.56
CA PRO A 839 40.45 -13.72 -7.53
C PRO A 839 40.23 -15.23 -7.66
N ILE A 840 39.62 -15.82 -6.64
CA ILE A 840 39.28 -17.24 -6.55
C ILE A 840 38.15 -17.63 -7.52
N ALA A 841 37.91 -18.93 -7.67
CA ALA A 841 36.74 -19.42 -8.40
C ALA A 841 35.47 -19.19 -7.57
N GLN A 842 34.45 -18.58 -8.18
CA GLN A 842 33.16 -18.29 -7.58
C GLN A 842 32.12 -19.22 -8.22
N ALA A 843 31.47 -20.06 -7.43
CA ALA A 843 30.41 -20.96 -7.90
C ALA A 843 29.09 -20.19 -8.08
N SER A 844 28.13 -20.81 -8.77
CA SER A 844 26.73 -20.34 -8.77
C SER A 844 26.20 -20.21 -7.34
N GLY A 845 25.41 -19.17 -7.08
CA GLY A 845 24.89 -18.81 -5.76
C GLY A 845 25.82 -17.91 -4.94
N SER A 846 27.00 -17.53 -5.48
CA SER A 846 27.85 -16.52 -4.84
C SER A 846 27.22 -15.13 -4.96
N SER A 847 27.26 -14.37 -3.87
CA SER A 847 26.61 -13.05 -3.79
C SER A 847 27.48 -11.97 -4.40
N ILE A 848 26.85 -11.01 -5.09
CA ILE A 848 27.48 -9.80 -5.61
C ILE A 848 26.76 -8.59 -5.00
N VAL A 849 27.51 -7.65 -4.44
CA VAL A 849 27.00 -6.39 -3.88
C VAL A 849 27.78 -5.22 -4.45
N LEU A 850 27.11 -4.18 -4.96
CA LEU A 850 27.81 -2.96 -5.41
C LEU A 850 28.34 -2.15 -4.22
N LEU A 851 29.53 -1.58 -4.36
CA LEU A 851 30.27 -0.86 -3.32
C LEU A 851 30.39 0.65 -3.57
N ASN A 852 29.64 1.18 -4.55
CA ASN A 852 29.67 2.59 -4.91
C ASN A 852 28.94 3.45 -3.86
N GLN A 853 29.47 4.64 -3.59
CA GLN A 853 29.00 5.52 -2.51
C GLN A 853 27.67 6.25 -2.82
N SER A 854 27.13 6.14 -4.05
CA SER A 854 25.76 6.56 -4.38
C SER A 854 24.72 5.45 -4.15
N THR A 855 25.15 4.21 -3.95
CA THR A 855 24.26 3.06 -3.73
C THR A 855 23.81 3.05 -2.28
N GLY A 856 22.53 3.32 -2.05
CA GLY A 856 21.93 3.27 -0.71
C GLY A 856 22.00 1.88 -0.06
N GLY A 857 21.70 1.78 1.24
CA GLY A 857 21.59 0.50 1.96
C GLY A 857 22.89 -0.21 2.33
N LEU A 858 24.05 0.40 2.08
CA LEU A 858 25.32 0.01 2.70
C LEU A 858 25.48 0.75 4.03
N PHE A 859 25.64 0.00 5.12
CA PHE A 859 25.95 0.54 6.45
C PHE A 859 27.38 0.16 6.86
N PHE A 860 28.20 1.16 7.23
CA PHE A 860 29.53 0.91 7.80
C PHE A 860 29.48 1.00 9.33
N ARG A 861 29.73 -0.12 10.00
CA ARG A 861 29.83 -0.22 11.45
C ARG A 861 31.28 -0.03 11.89
N GLU A 862 31.61 1.16 12.39
CA GLU A 862 32.89 1.46 13.05
C GLU A 862 32.94 0.86 14.46
N PHE A 863 34.09 0.31 14.86
CA PHE A 863 34.35 -0.23 16.20
C PHE A 863 35.21 0.72 17.05
N ALA A 864 34.55 1.49 17.92
CA ALA A 864 35.19 2.35 18.90
C ALA A 864 35.76 1.56 20.10
N GLY A 865 36.89 0.87 19.92
CA GLY A 865 37.57 0.15 21.00
C GLY A 865 38.34 -1.10 20.54
N PRO A 866 38.58 -2.09 21.44
CA PRO A 866 39.21 -3.35 21.05
C PRO A 866 38.34 -4.10 20.05
N THR A 867 38.97 -4.57 18.97
CA THR A 867 38.30 -5.23 17.85
C THR A 867 37.63 -6.55 18.29
N PRO A 868 36.29 -6.69 18.14
CA PRO A 868 35.60 -7.93 18.51
C PRO A 868 35.85 -9.03 17.48
N THR A 869 36.03 -10.27 17.94
CA THR A 869 36.32 -11.43 17.09
C THR A 869 35.08 -12.14 16.55
N THR A 870 33.92 -11.93 17.17
CA THR A 870 32.62 -12.42 16.70
C THR A 870 31.53 -11.45 17.14
N LEU A 871 30.63 -11.14 16.22
CA LEU A 871 29.46 -10.30 16.42
C LEU A 871 28.24 -10.97 15.76
N LYS A 872 27.06 -10.64 16.27
CA LYS A 872 25.78 -11.10 15.74
C LYS A 872 24.92 -9.89 15.39
N TYR A 873 24.34 -9.90 14.20
CA TYR A 873 23.50 -8.82 13.70
C TYR A 873 22.07 -9.30 13.44
N LYS A 874 21.10 -8.44 13.72
CA LYS A 874 19.72 -8.56 13.25
C LYS A 874 19.32 -7.23 12.63
N VAL A 875 18.70 -7.25 11.45
CA VAL A 875 18.25 -6.03 10.78
C VAL A 875 16.73 -6.03 10.73
N VAL A 876 16.12 -5.18 11.54
CA VAL A 876 14.66 -5.16 11.77
C VAL A 876 14.05 -4.01 10.97
N PRO A 877 13.33 -4.30 9.86
CA PRO A 877 12.61 -3.30 9.11
C PRO A 877 11.41 -2.75 9.90
N SER A 878 10.98 -1.54 9.55
CA SER A 878 9.79 -0.92 10.15
C SER A 878 8.58 -1.84 10.01
N GLY A 879 7.92 -2.14 11.14
CA GLY A 879 6.80 -3.08 11.24
C GLY A 879 7.16 -4.55 11.52
N ALA A 880 8.43 -4.95 11.48
CA ALA A 880 8.87 -6.31 11.82
C ALA A 880 9.28 -6.49 13.30
N ASP A 881 9.55 -7.74 13.72
CA ASP A 881 9.97 -8.08 15.08
C ASP A 881 11.44 -8.55 15.17
N LEU A 882 12.13 -8.12 16.23
CA LEU A 882 13.48 -8.58 16.55
C LEU A 882 13.51 -10.09 16.89
N ALA A 883 12.41 -10.65 17.41
CA ALA A 883 12.26 -12.08 17.65
C ALA A 883 12.13 -12.89 16.35
N THR A 884 11.48 -12.35 15.32
CA THR A 884 11.16 -13.08 14.07
C THR A 884 12.21 -12.91 12.97
N VAL A 885 13.13 -11.95 13.10
CA VAL A 885 14.23 -11.72 12.14
C VAL A 885 15.40 -12.66 12.40
N ASP A 886 15.95 -13.25 11.33
CA ASP A 886 17.11 -14.14 11.38
C ASP A 886 18.40 -13.43 11.86
N GLU A 887 19.26 -14.19 12.55
CA GLU A 887 20.56 -13.71 13.04
C GLU A 887 21.68 -13.94 12.00
N LEU A 888 22.41 -12.87 11.67
CA LEU A 888 23.66 -12.92 10.92
C LEU A 888 24.84 -12.96 11.89
N THR A 889 25.45 -14.13 12.07
CA THR A 889 26.74 -14.24 12.79
C THR A 889 27.91 -13.88 11.87
N VAL A 890 28.81 -13.02 12.35
CA VAL A 890 30.04 -12.62 11.68
C VAL A 890 31.22 -12.89 12.59
N SER A 891 32.18 -13.69 12.14
CA SER A 891 33.44 -13.97 12.85
C SER A 891 34.62 -13.60 11.98
N SER A 892 35.47 -12.67 12.45
CA SER A 892 36.72 -12.30 11.78
C SER A 892 37.83 -12.13 12.81
N PRO A 893 39.04 -12.68 12.59
CA PRO A 893 40.15 -12.50 13.52
C PRO A 893 40.71 -11.07 13.52
N ALA A 894 40.55 -10.34 12.40
CA ALA A 894 40.83 -8.91 12.26
C ALA A 894 40.13 -8.38 10.99
N PHE A 895 39.36 -7.29 11.10
CA PHE A 895 38.62 -6.73 9.98
C PHE A 895 39.56 -6.15 8.92
N ARG A 896 39.34 -6.55 7.67
CA ARG A 896 40.25 -6.32 6.53
C ARG A 896 40.31 -4.88 6.06
N ASN A 897 39.41 -4.00 6.53
CA ASN A 897 39.35 -2.61 6.08
C ASN A 897 40.57 -1.78 6.55
N VAL A 898 41.10 -2.09 7.74
CA VAL A 898 42.27 -1.44 8.36
C VAL A 898 43.57 -2.24 8.27
N LEU A 899 43.54 -3.49 7.77
CA LEU A 899 44.75 -4.28 7.58
C LEU A 899 45.61 -3.69 6.44
N PRO A 900 46.94 -3.78 6.52
CA PRO A 900 47.79 -3.44 5.39
C PRO A 900 47.44 -4.31 4.17
N LEU A 901 47.55 -3.73 2.98
CA LEU A 901 47.40 -4.49 1.74
C LEU A 901 48.53 -5.55 1.63
N PRO A 902 48.27 -6.73 1.04
CA PRO A 902 49.28 -7.76 0.90
C PRO A 902 50.49 -7.25 0.09
N VAL A 903 51.69 -7.66 0.51
CA VAL A 903 52.95 -7.37 -0.19
C VAL A 903 52.84 -7.80 -1.65
N ARG A 904 53.31 -6.96 -2.56
CA ARG A 904 53.10 -7.14 -4.00
C ARG A 904 54.26 -7.77 -4.75
N TYR A 905 55.49 -7.62 -4.28
CA TYR A 905 56.65 -8.17 -4.98
C TYR A 905 57.80 -8.49 -4.03
N ALA A 906 58.34 -9.70 -4.16
CA ALA A 906 59.53 -10.15 -3.47
C ALA A 906 60.49 -10.79 -4.48
N THR A 907 61.80 -10.67 -4.24
CA THR A 907 62.83 -11.38 -5.01
C THR A 907 63.87 -11.98 -4.09
N LYS A 908 64.70 -12.89 -4.63
CA LYS A 908 65.93 -13.34 -3.96
C LYS A 908 67.19 -12.93 -4.74
N ALA A 909 68.31 -12.81 -4.03
CA ALA A 909 69.64 -12.72 -4.61
C ALA A 909 70.62 -13.57 -3.78
N TYR A 910 71.35 -14.50 -4.41
CA TYR A 910 72.35 -15.29 -3.72
C TYR A 910 73.70 -14.54 -3.66
N VAL A 911 74.21 -14.29 -2.46
CA VAL A 911 75.44 -13.51 -2.23
C VAL A 911 76.57 -14.47 -1.84
N SER A 912 77.22 -15.05 -2.86
CA SER A 912 78.24 -16.09 -2.68
C SER A 912 79.44 -15.68 -1.82
N ALA A 913 79.78 -14.39 -1.78
CA ALA A 913 80.85 -13.86 -0.93
C ALA A 913 80.52 -13.89 0.58
N SER A 914 79.24 -14.02 0.93
CA SER A 914 78.74 -14.02 2.31
C SER A 914 78.05 -15.32 2.72
N ALA A 915 77.84 -16.27 1.80
CA ALA A 915 77.10 -17.51 2.02
C ALA A 915 75.69 -17.25 2.61
N VAL A 916 74.95 -16.35 1.95
CA VAL A 916 73.56 -15.99 2.30
C VAL A 916 72.69 -15.89 1.04
N THR A 917 71.42 -16.25 1.19
CA THR A 917 70.36 -15.89 0.23
C THR A 917 69.62 -14.67 0.76
N ARG A 918 69.75 -13.54 0.06
CA ARG A 918 69.08 -12.29 0.38
C ARG A 918 67.67 -12.26 -0.18
N PHE A 919 66.66 -12.16 0.67
CA PHE A 919 65.28 -11.91 0.27
C PHE A 919 65.01 -10.42 0.34
N MET A 920 64.50 -9.84 -0.74
CA MET A 920 64.26 -8.41 -0.90
C MET A 920 62.78 -8.15 -1.17
N ILE A 921 62.21 -7.17 -0.49
CA ILE A 921 60.82 -6.74 -0.62
C ILE A 921 60.82 -5.44 -1.43
N HIS A 922 60.12 -5.41 -2.57
CA HIS A 922 60.13 -4.26 -3.50
C HIS A 922 58.71 -3.82 -3.89
N ALA A 923 58.59 -2.60 -4.39
CA ALA A 923 57.33 -2.07 -4.92
C ALA A 923 56.92 -2.68 -6.29
N GLY A 924 57.84 -3.27 -7.07
CA GLY A 924 57.51 -3.89 -8.36
C GLY A 924 58.70 -4.45 -9.17
N PRO A 925 58.42 -5.13 -10.30
CA PRO A 925 59.44 -5.66 -11.20
C PRO A 925 60.01 -4.55 -12.09
N GLY A 926 61.25 -4.12 -11.82
CA GLY A 926 62.07 -3.40 -12.80
C GLY A 926 62.77 -2.13 -12.31
N THR A 927 62.47 -1.63 -11.11
CA THR A 927 63.13 -0.42 -10.58
C THR A 927 64.14 -0.76 -9.49
N GLY A 928 65.44 -0.61 -9.81
CA GLY A 928 66.51 -0.57 -8.80
C GLY A 928 66.53 0.76 -8.02
N GLN A 929 65.37 1.31 -7.70
CA GLN A 929 65.19 2.57 -6.98
C GLN A 929 64.60 2.33 -5.59
N SER A 930 64.68 3.36 -4.74
CA SER A 930 64.30 3.30 -3.33
C SER A 930 62.90 2.71 -3.14
N PRO A 931 62.71 1.69 -2.27
CA PRO A 931 61.43 1.01 -2.18
C PRO A 931 60.34 1.91 -1.58
N VAL A 932 59.10 1.64 -1.98
CA VAL A 932 57.91 2.45 -1.68
C VAL A 932 57.00 1.69 -0.72
N HIS A 933 56.35 2.41 0.19
CA HIS A 933 55.40 1.84 1.15
C HIS A 933 54.07 1.46 0.50
N TRP A 934 53.43 0.39 0.98
CA TRP A 934 52.05 0.08 0.65
C TRP A 934 51.12 0.77 1.65
N GLU A 935 50.31 1.69 1.15
CA GLU A 935 49.29 2.39 1.93
C GLU A 935 47.90 1.75 1.78
N ARG A 936 47.05 1.98 2.77
CA ARG A 936 45.64 1.56 2.74
C ARG A 936 44.77 2.49 1.91
N ALA A 937 45.26 3.69 1.61
CA ALA A 937 44.55 4.75 0.91
C ALA A 937 43.91 4.28 -0.41
N VAL A 938 42.75 4.85 -0.69
CA VAL A 938 41.95 4.59 -1.88
C VAL A 938 42.32 5.61 -2.93
N LEU A 939 42.98 5.10 -3.97
CA LEU A 939 43.39 5.84 -5.15
C LEU A 939 42.78 5.20 -6.40
N PRO A 940 42.65 5.96 -7.52
CA PRO A 940 42.29 5.39 -8.81
C PRO A 940 43.21 4.23 -9.19
N LEU A 941 42.65 3.19 -9.79
CA LEU A 941 43.45 2.04 -10.20
C LEU A 941 44.47 2.45 -11.28
N GLY A 942 45.68 1.90 -11.21
CA GLY A 942 46.78 2.23 -12.13
C GLY A 942 47.73 3.35 -11.65
N THR A 943 47.40 4.10 -10.59
CA THR A 943 48.37 5.03 -9.98
C THR A 943 49.17 4.36 -8.86
N GLN A 944 50.43 3.97 -9.12
CA GLN A 944 51.37 3.45 -8.11
C GLN A 944 52.82 3.98 -8.36
N PRO A 945 53.65 4.19 -7.31
CA PRO A 945 53.95 5.59 -6.96
C PRO A 945 55.42 5.85 -6.51
N PRO A 946 55.71 6.96 -5.78
CA PRO A 946 55.89 6.82 -4.33
C PRO A 946 54.80 7.43 -3.44
N HIS A 947 54.34 6.66 -2.44
CA HIS A 947 53.39 7.10 -1.40
C HIS A 947 53.95 6.89 0.02
N THR A 948 53.32 7.53 1.00
CA THR A 948 53.74 7.54 2.41
C THR A 948 53.23 6.28 3.11
N LEU A 949 53.93 5.78 4.12
CA LEU A 949 53.42 4.69 4.95
C LEU A 949 52.28 5.22 5.81
N ASP A 950 51.10 4.61 5.72
CA ASP A 950 49.92 4.93 6.55
C ASP A 950 49.91 4.18 7.91
N GLU A 951 50.93 3.36 8.15
CA GLU A 951 51.19 2.68 9.42
C GLU A 951 52.19 3.46 10.29
N PRO A 952 52.07 3.40 11.63
CA PRO A 952 52.97 4.11 12.54
C PRO A 952 54.41 3.56 12.53
N TYR A 953 54.64 2.34 12.05
CA TYR A 953 55.98 1.78 11.81
C TYR A 953 55.96 0.76 10.65
N GLU A 954 57.11 0.55 10.01
CA GLU A 954 57.29 -0.42 8.93
C GLU A 954 57.83 -1.75 9.46
N GLY A 955 57.15 -2.85 9.13
CA GLY A 955 57.63 -4.20 9.42
C GLY A 955 57.07 -5.25 8.46
N TYR A 956 57.82 -6.35 8.30
CA TYR A 956 57.48 -7.47 7.43
C TYR A 956 57.81 -8.80 8.09
N ARG A 957 56.88 -9.76 8.05
CA ARG A 957 57.14 -11.16 8.40
C ARG A 957 57.31 -11.98 7.13
N ILE A 958 58.49 -12.58 6.97
CA ILE A 958 58.79 -13.55 5.91
C ILE A 958 58.72 -14.95 6.53
N LYS A 959 57.77 -15.75 6.07
CA LYS A 959 57.65 -17.19 6.36
C LYS A 959 58.29 -17.98 5.21
N PHE A 960 58.92 -19.09 5.53
CA PHE A 960 59.51 -20.01 4.56
C PHE A 960 58.81 -21.35 4.64
N TYR A 961 58.45 -21.92 3.50
CA TYR A 961 57.74 -23.19 3.38
C TYR A 961 58.65 -24.31 2.83
N ARG A 962 58.17 -25.55 2.76
CA ARG A 962 58.90 -26.70 2.18
C ARG A 962 58.01 -27.49 1.21
N ASP A 963 58.64 -28.36 0.43
CA ASP A 963 58.01 -29.43 -0.36
C ASP A 963 57.16 -28.95 -1.54
N GLY A 964 57.48 -27.76 -2.08
CA GLY A 964 56.88 -27.25 -3.31
C GLY A 964 55.49 -26.62 -3.15
N ALA A 965 55.02 -26.47 -1.91
CA ALA A 965 53.71 -25.94 -1.54
C ALA A 965 53.82 -24.98 -0.34
N PHE A 966 52.74 -24.26 -0.04
CA PHE A 966 52.68 -23.30 1.07
C PHE A 966 52.07 -23.91 2.35
N ASP A 967 52.16 -25.24 2.50
CA ASP A 967 51.46 -25.99 3.55
C ASP A 967 52.30 -26.21 4.83
N VAL A 968 53.62 -26.35 4.69
CA VAL A 968 54.53 -26.68 5.81
C VAL A 968 55.53 -25.54 6.03
N GLN A 969 55.23 -24.67 7.00
CA GLN A 969 56.15 -23.59 7.41
C GLN A 969 57.37 -24.19 8.15
N VAL A 970 58.58 -23.91 7.64
CA VAL A 970 59.85 -24.39 8.21
C VAL A 970 60.65 -23.30 8.92
N ASP A 971 60.42 -22.03 8.60
CA ASP A 971 61.08 -20.90 9.25
C ASP A 971 60.20 -19.64 9.19
N SER A 972 60.47 -18.66 10.07
CA SER A 972 59.85 -17.34 10.05
C SER A 972 60.81 -16.28 10.57
N VAL A 973 60.78 -15.12 9.93
CA VAL A 973 61.65 -13.99 10.21
C VAL A 973 60.81 -12.72 10.24
N LEU A 974 61.04 -11.88 11.25
CA LEU A 974 60.50 -10.53 11.33
C LEU A 974 61.61 -9.54 10.97
N ILE A 975 61.31 -8.62 10.06
CA ILE A 975 62.12 -7.45 9.73
C ILE A 975 61.30 -6.24 10.18
N GLU A 976 61.79 -5.45 11.14
CA GLU A 976 61.05 -4.31 11.69
C GLU A 976 62.00 -3.11 11.90
N ALA A 977 61.46 -1.89 11.77
CA ALA A 977 62.24 -0.68 12.00
C ALA A 977 62.71 -0.62 13.47
N ASP A 978 64.02 -0.47 13.70
CA ASP A 978 64.60 -0.42 15.06
C ASP A 978 64.09 0.82 15.82
N PRO A 979 63.29 0.64 16.89
CA PRO A 979 62.68 1.76 17.62
C PRO A 979 63.71 2.72 18.24
N SER A 980 64.95 2.27 18.46
CA SER A 980 66.02 3.09 19.01
C SER A 980 66.59 4.13 18.02
N THR A 981 66.30 3.96 16.73
CA THR A 981 66.79 4.87 15.67
C THR A 981 65.94 6.12 15.47
N GLY A 982 64.71 6.13 16.01
CA GLY A 982 63.73 7.20 15.77
C GLY A 982 63.18 7.27 14.34
N SER A 983 63.51 6.28 13.48
CA SER A 983 62.92 6.10 12.15
C SER A 983 61.78 5.10 12.23
N ASN A 984 60.60 5.50 11.77
CA ASN A 984 59.45 4.60 11.65
C ASN A 984 59.50 3.75 10.36
N THR A 985 60.52 3.92 9.51
CA THR A 985 60.67 3.19 8.25
C THR A 985 61.97 2.39 8.20
N LEU A 986 61.93 1.27 7.47
CA LEU A 986 63.07 0.40 7.23
C LEU A 986 63.97 0.99 6.15
N ARG A 987 65.19 1.36 6.57
CA ARG A 987 66.27 1.76 5.66
C ARG A 987 66.56 0.67 4.62
N ASP A 988 66.60 -0.58 5.07
CA ASP A 988 66.98 -1.75 4.28
C ASP A 988 65.89 -2.83 4.39
N ARG A 989 65.12 -3.02 3.32
CA ARG A 989 64.02 -4.00 3.21
C ARG A 989 64.49 -5.34 2.66
N PHE A 990 65.51 -5.91 3.30
CA PHE A 990 65.99 -7.23 2.96
C PHE A 990 66.37 -8.04 4.19
N PHE A 991 66.31 -9.37 4.06
CA PHE A 991 66.81 -10.31 5.04
C PHE A 991 67.80 -11.27 4.38
N ASP A 992 68.99 -11.37 4.97
CA ASP A 992 70.02 -12.33 4.57
C ASP A 992 69.80 -13.64 5.32
N TRP A 993 69.29 -14.67 4.61
CA TRP A 993 69.11 -16.01 5.16
C TRP A 993 70.42 -16.80 4.99
N PRO A 994 71.15 -17.16 6.06
CA PRO A 994 72.44 -17.82 5.90
C PRO A 994 72.29 -19.25 5.38
N ASP A 995 73.26 -19.69 4.58
CA ASP A 995 73.23 -21.01 3.94
C ASP A 995 73.07 -22.15 4.95
N ALA A 996 73.67 -22.03 6.15
CA ALA A 996 73.48 -22.99 7.24
C ALA A 996 72.03 -23.05 7.77
N ARG A 997 71.31 -21.91 7.80
CA ARG A 997 69.91 -21.82 8.24
C ARG A 997 68.96 -22.32 7.15
N ALA A 998 69.21 -21.96 5.89
CA ALA A 998 68.49 -22.51 4.73
C ALA A 998 68.68 -24.03 4.60
N THR A 999 69.90 -24.55 4.79
CA THR A 999 70.17 -26.00 4.81
C THR A 999 69.43 -26.71 5.95
N ALA A 1000 69.40 -26.12 7.15
CA ALA A 1000 68.62 -26.66 8.27
C ALA A 1000 67.11 -26.64 8.00
N ALA A 1001 66.61 -25.62 7.29
CA ALA A 1001 65.24 -25.54 6.80
C ALA A 1001 64.93 -26.52 5.64
N GLY A 1002 65.94 -27.17 5.07
CA GLY A 1002 65.81 -28.20 4.02
C GLY A 1002 65.99 -27.71 2.58
N TYR A 1003 66.43 -26.47 2.40
CA TYR A 1003 66.79 -25.90 1.10
C TYR A 1003 68.25 -26.18 0.74
N THR A 1004 68.58 -26.22 -0.55
CA THR A 1004 69.94 -26.31 -1.08
C THR A 1004 70.44 -24.92 -1.46
N PRO A 1005 71.27 -24.23 -0.66
CA PRO A 1005 71.58 -22.82 -0.90
C PRO A 1005 72.33 -22.58 -2.22
N GLY A 1006 71.83 -21.65 -3.02
CA GLY A 1006 72.44 -21.31 -4.31
C GLY A 1006 71.60 -20.37 -5.18
N SER A 1007 72.19 -19.89 -6.27
CA SER A 1007 71.52 -18.95 -7.18
C SER A 1007 70.30 -19.55 -7.89
N SER A 1008 70.30 -20.85 -8.17
CA SER A 1008 69.24 -21.57 -8.89
C SER A 1008 68.15 -22.20 -8.02
N GLU A 1009 68.30 -22.20 -6.68
CA GLU A 1009 67.33 -22.82 -5.78
C GLU A 1009 66.02 -22.03 -5.73
N THR A 1010 64.87 -22.67 -5.90
CA THR A 1010 63.56 -22.01 -5.83
C THR A 1010 63.04 -22.00 -4.39
N TYR A 1011 62.65 -20.83 -3.90
CA TYR A 1011 62.15 -20.66 -2.53
C TYR A 1011 60.66 -20.35 -2.50
N TYR A 1012 59.93 -21.03 -1.61
CA TYR A 1012 58.51 -20.81 -1.35
C TYR A 1012 58.40 -19.95 -0.09
N ILE A 1013 58.02 -18.68 -0.28
CA ILE A 1013 57.95 -17.70 0.81
C ILE A 1013 56.56 -17.07 0.91
N GLY A 1014 56.12 -16.86 2.14
CA GLY A 1014 54.96 -16.03 2.45
C GLY A 1014 55.42 -14.72 3.06
N VAL A 1015 54.91 -13.58 2.60
CA VAL A 1015 55.24 -12.27 3.17
C VAL A 1015 53.97 -11.59 3.67
N GLN A 1016 54.00 -11.16 4.93
CA GLN A 1016 52.98 -10.30 5.54
C GLN A 1016 53.61 -8.96 5.90
N GLN A 1017 52.92 -7.85 5.62
CA GLN A 1017 53.25 -6.55 6.20
C GLN A 1017 52.62 -6.47 7.60
N ILE A 1018 53.37 -5.98 8.58
CA ILE A 1018 52.87 -5.74 9.94
C ILE A 1018 52.17 -4.38 9.95
N GLY A 1019 50.97 -4.30 10.52
CA GLY A 1019 50.22 -3.06 10.71
C GLY A 1019 49.76 -2.87 12.14
N GLN A 1020 49.33 -1.65 12.46
CA GLN A 1020 48.84 -1.25 13.79
C GLN A 1020 47.62 -2.08 14.25
N HIS A 1021 46.78 -2.52 13.31
CA HIS A 1021 45.54 -3.24 13.57
C HIS A 1021 45.62 -4.75 13.28
N GLY A 1022 46.79 -5.26 12.89
CA GLY A 1022 47.02 -6.65 12.51
C GLY A 1022 47.95 -6.79 11.32
N ASP A 1023 48.31 -8.03 11.02
CA ASP A 1023 49.16 -8.37 9.88
C ASP A 1023 48.33 -8.43 8.58
N SER A 1024 48.94 -8.06 7.44
CA SER A 1024 48.31 -8.20 6.12
C SER A 1024 47.93 -9.66 5.83
N PRO A 1025 46.99 -9.90 4.90
CA PRO A 1025 46.90 -11.19 4.21
C PRO A 1025 48.29 -11.60 3.69
N GLU A 1026 48.58 -12.90 3.77
CA GLU A 1026 49.89 -13.42 3.37
C GLU A 1026 49.99 -13.51 1.86
N ALA A 1027 50.95 -12.78 1.29
CA ALA A 1027 51.31 -12.86 -0.11
C ALA A 1027 52.29 -14.01 -0.33
N GLN A 1028 51.88 -15.01 -1.11
CA GLN A 1028 52.66 -16.20 -1.41
C GLN A 1028 53.49 -15.98 -2.69
N PHE A 1029 54.80 -16.19 -2.60
CA PHE A 1029 55.74 -16.02 -3.70
C PHE A 1029 56.60 -17.28 -3.91
N ILE A 1030 56.94 -17.51 -5.17
CA ILE A 1030 57.93 -18.49 -5.61
C ILE A 1030 59.08 -17.67 -6.22
N VAL A 1031 60.24 -17.62 -5.53
CA VAL A 1031 61.36 -16.70 -5.86
C VAL A 1031 62.68 -17.41 -6.13
#